data_AF-A0A499V4I0-F1
#
_entry.id   AF-A0A499V4I0-F1
#
_cell.length_a   1.000
_cell.length_b   1.000
_cell.length_c   1.000
_cell.angle_alpha   90.00
_cell.angle_beta   90.00
_cell.angle_gamma   90.00
#
_symmetry.space_group_name_H-M   'P 1'
#
loop_
_entity.id
_entity.type
_entity.pdbx_description
1 polymer ?
#
loop_
_entity_poly.entity_id
_entity_poly.type
_entity_poly.pdbx_seq_one_letter_code
_entity_poly.pdbx_strand_id
1 'polypeptide(L)'
;MRETRLTRTSTPLDLVGAIRARAEREGTAVALSWLTDLKDRTDSRTCAELDDAAAAVAAALLAEAAPGDRVLLVQPPGLDFVTSFVGCLYAGCVPVPVYPLLDTAEDRAKVRRIQQDSGSRVTWTSDAGMAEYVADALATPALWRTGEDRYVPSESPAPDTLAFLQYTSGSTAEPRGVMVTHGNLTANLTAIRDAFRHTADSVVLSWLPAYHDMGLIGNILHPLHTGCHAYLASPIDFIRNPTAWPAAVHTYGVTTSGAPDFAYELVARTVDRDGLPAGLDLSGWRTAYSGAEPVSTNTLRRFAEALAPAGFRDDAFVPCYGLAESTLLVTSVPVGAGASTRICREGEEVVTCGVPRDCEVAVGGADGTPLPAGEVGEILVHGPAVAAGYWNRPDLTSEVFAANVSGSDKKWLRTGDLGFLQDGELHVTGRIKDVIIVRGRNHHPQDIERLVVDLCPAVRPGCVAAFAAPDDQGVVIVAELRPGQSLTDDDRARIAGAIATSFGLAPHEIVGVPRGTVPKTTSGKLRRGECRTRYLAGDYADHRFDHGRGPTPGDTAPTAAVRRAVREVLGTGVGDDRPLTLHGLDSLGAVRLTELIARHAGVDIPVRDLLEGATVAGLMERVGTAEPAPVRAGDEASGALSKAQESLLFLHMLAPDSDAYTISFACEPGPGTDHDLFEQALRTALEHQPELHVRFTSSGADGRREPVSTRRMRDALALTPVPVAEDRLAQQLSEAAALPFDPEQGPLLRLYRWQTPTRRVYQVVVHHLVTDLWSLSLVLRDLGSAYSALIAGRPVRLPEPGSYDAYVREQRAYLDSEEAGERDAFLREVLPRRAASLGVRTDFPAPPSAAAGVPGSRRGCPPLPSPGRRVRTRSASWPCCGPPPCGATARRRPLWWVCR
;
A
#
# COMPACT_ATOMS: atom_id res chain seq x y z
N MET A 1 16.03 54.36 -17.08
CA MET A 1 17.32 53.99 -17.70
C MET A 1 17.34 52.48 -17.85
N ARG A 2 17.90 51.99 -18.95
CA ARG A 2 17.65 50.68 -19.59
C ARG A 2 17.73 49.47 -18.64
N GLU A 3 16.66 48.69 -18.61
CA GLU A 3 16.66 47.28 -18.21
C GLU A 3 17.51 46.49 -19.20
N THR A 4 18.64 45.99 -18.74
CA THR A 4 19.45 45.03 -19.51
C THR A 4 18.82 43.66 -19.34
N ARG A 5 18.05 43.22 -20.36
CA ARG A 5 17.74 41.80 -20.55
C ARG A 5 19.06 41.03 -20.66
N LEU A 6 19.48 40.40 -19.56
CA LEU A 6 20.48 39.34 -19.59
C LEU A 6 19.84 38.13 -20.27
N THR A 7 20.23 37.90 -21.51
CA THR A 7 20.03 36.65 -22.23
C THR A 7 20.64 35.49 -21.43
N ARG A 8 19.80 34.70 -20.73
CA ARG A 8 20.17 33.40 -20.15
C ARG A 8 20.40 32.40 -21.29
N THR A 9 21.64 32.33 -21.77
CA THR A 9 22.12 31.24 -22.64
C THR A 9 23.56 30.87 -22.27
N SER A 10 23.82 30.64 -20.98
CA SER A 10 24.99 29.87 -20.54
C SER A 10 24.50 28.51 -20.07
N THR A 11 24.95 27.44 -20.73
CA THR A 11 24.77 26.06 -20.24
C THR A 11 25.21 26.00 -18.77
N PRO A 12 24.43 25.39 -17.86
CA PRO A 12 24.86 25.22 -16.47
C PRO A 12 26.22 24.52 -16.44
N LEU A 13 27.16 25.05 -15.66
CA LEU A 13 28.43 24.38 -15.43
C LEU A 13 28.16 23.03 -14.75
N ASP A 14 28.91 22.00 -15.14
CA ASP A 14 28.98 20.75 -14.40
C ASP A 14 29.67 20.99 -13.03
N LEU A 15 29.64 19.97 -12.15
CA LEU A 15 30.21 20.09 -10.81
C LEU A 15 31.72 20.42 -10.80
N VAL A 16 32.52 19.80 -11.67
CA VAL A 16 33.97 20.04 -11.76
C VAL A 16 34.22 21.47 -12.22
N GLY A 17 33.52 21.89 -13.29
CA GLY A 17 33.59 23.27 -13.79
C GLY A 17 33.17 24.30 -12.74
N ALA A 18 32.13 24.03 -11.96
CA ALA A 18 31.65 24.92 -10.89
C ALA A 18 32.68 25.09 -9.76
N ILE A 19 33.28 24.00 -9.27
CA ILE A 19 34.30 24.03 -8.21
C ILE A 19 35.52 24.83 -8.68
N ARG A 20 36.06 24.51 -9.86
CA ARG A 20 37.25 25.18 -10.42
C ARG A 20 37.02 26.67 -10.64
N ALA A 21 35.90 27.02 -11.28
CA ALA A 21 35.57 28.41 -11.55
C ALA A 21 35.39 29.23 -10.26
N ARG A 22 34.98 28.59 -9.17
CA ARG A 22 34.87 29.23 -7.85
C ARG A 22 36.24 29.35 -7.17
N ALA A 23 37.10 28.34 -7.25
CA ALA A 23 38.46 28.44 -6.74
C ALA A 23 39.23 29.62 -7.38
N GLU A 24 39.03 29.85 -8.68
CA GLU A 24 39.65 30.97 -9.41
C GLU A 24 39.08 32.34 -9.02
N ARG A 25 37.76 32.46 -8.83
CA ARG A 25 37.10 33.75 -8.54
C ARG A 25 37.06 34.12 -7.06
N GLU A 26 36.92 33.13 -6.19
CA GLU A 26 36.60 33.25 -4.77
C GLU A 26 37.49 32.33 -3.92
N GLY A 27 38.76 32.17 -4.30
CA GLY A 27 39.67 31.19 -3.70
C GLY A 27 39.75 31.21 -2.17
N THR A 28 39.65 32.39 -1.54
CA THR A 28 39.69 32.55 -0.08
C THR A 28 38.35 32.34 0.63
N ALA A 29 37.25 32.19 -0.10
CA ALA A 29 35.94 31.95 0.48
C ALA A 29 35.87 30.52 1.04
N VAL A 30 35.31 30.36 2.24
CA VAL A 30 35.12 29.05 2.87
C VAL A 30 34.01 28.28 2.15
N ALA A 31 34.34 27.15 1.56
CA ALA A 31 33.36 26.29 0.88
C ALA A 31 32.68 25.33 1.87
N LEU A 32 33.50 24.70 2.72
CA LEU A 32 33.06 23.64 3.64
C LEU A 32 33.61 23.86 5.04
N SER A 33 32.85 23.46 6.05
CA SER A 33 33.30 23.44 7.45
C SER A 33 32.80 22.17 8.13
N TRP A 34 33.65 21.53 8.93
CA TRP A 34 33.30 20.39 9.76
C TRP A 34 32.98 20.85 11.18
N LEU A 35 31.85 20.38 11.71
CA LEU A 35 31.42 20.61 13.08
C LEU A 35 31.56 19.31 13.88
N THR A 36 32.26 19.38 15.01
CA THR A 36 32.29 18.30 16.00
C THR A 36 31.17 18.51 17.02
N ASP A 37 30.42 17.44 17.32
CA ASP A 37 29.27 17.46 18.23
C ASP A 37 28.20 18.50 17.81
N LEU A 38 28.12 18.81 16.50
CA LEU A 38 27.28 19.89 15.94
C LEU A 38 27.54 21.28 16.56
N LYS A 39 28.65 21.47 17.26
CA LYS A 39 28.90 22.67 18.05
C LYS A 39 30.14 23.41 17.59
N ASP A 40 31.29 22.77 17.65
CA ASP A 40 32.57 23.43 17.47
C ASP A 40 33.06 23.24 16.04
N ARG A 41 33.38 24.34 15.34
CA ARG A 41 34.01 24.29 14.01
C ARG A 41 35.47 23.85 14.17
N THR A 42 35.76 22.61 13.82
CA THR A 42 37.07 21.97 14.02
C THR A 42 37.90 21.86 12.74
N ASP A 43 37.27 21.89 11.57
CA ASP A 43 37.97 21.93 10.28
C ASP A 43 37.23 22.81 9.27
N SER A 44 37.96 23.34 8.29
CA SER A 44 37.40 24.11 7.18
C SER A 44 38.27 24.03 5.94
N ARG A 45 37.65 24.17 4.77
CA ARG A 45 38.35 24.27 3.49
C ARG A 45 37.81 25.47 2.72
N THR A 46 38.71 26.34 2.28
CA THR A 46 38.43 27.37 1.30
C THR A 46 38.25 26.76 -0.10
N CYS A 47 37.70 27.53 -1.03
CA CYS A 47 37.51 27.08 -2.41
C CYS A 47 38.85 26.71 -3.07
N ALA A 48 39.91 27.49 -2.82
CA ALA A 48 41.25 27.19 -3.32
C ALA A 48 41.86 25.95 -2.65
N GLU A 49 41.74 25.81 -1.31
CA GLU A 49 42.27 24.64 -0.61
C GLU A 49 41.58 23.33 -1.03
N LEU A 50 40.27 23.37 -1.28
CA LEU A 50 39.53 22.21 -1.79
C LEU A 50 39.98 21.83 -3.20
N ASP A 51 40.12 22.81 -4.10
CA ASP A 51 40.59 22.58 -5.48
C ASP A 51 42.02 22.02 -5.50
N ASP A 52 42.92 22.63 -4.73
CA ASP A 52 44.31 22.21 -4.59
C ASP A 52 44.42 20.78 -4.06
N ALA A 53 43.65 20.45 -3.01
CA ALA A 53 43.67 19.13 -2.41
C ALA A 53 43.03 18.07 -3.32
N ALA A 54 41.95 18.40 -4.03
CA ALA A 54 41.35 17.51 -5.03
C ALA A 54 42.30 17.25 -6.21
N ALA A 55 43.01 18.28 -6.67
CA ALA A 55 44.03 18.14 -7.71
C ALA A 55 45.20 17.23 -7.30
N ALA A 56 45.58 17.26 -6.02
CA ALA A 56 46.60 16.37 -5.49
C ALA A 56 46.13 14.91 -5.40
N VAL A 57 44.87 14.68 -4.98
CA VAL A 57 44.26 13.34 -5.04
C VAL A 57 44.21 12.82 -6.47
N ALA A 58 43.82 13.67 -7.43
CA ALA A 58 43.73 13.29 -8.83
C ALA A 58 45.09 12.86 -9.41
N ALA A 59 46.17 13.58 -9.10
CA ALA A 59 47.52 13.21 -9.52
C ALA A 59 47.94 11.84 -8.96
N ALA A 60 47.69 11.59 -7.68
CA ALA A 60 48.00 10.31 -7.05
C ALA A 60 47.18 9.15 -7.65
N LEU A 61 45.90 9.37 -7.96
CA LEU A 61 45.05 8.36 -8.60
C LEU A 61 45.54 8.03 -10.01
N LEU A 62 45.94 9.02 -10.82
CA LEU A 62 46.38 8.81 -12.19
C LEU A 62 47.70 8.03 -12.32
N ALA A 63 48.45 7.89 -11.23
CA ALA A 63 49.63 7.02 -11.19
C ALA A 63 49.25 5.52 -11.20
N GLU A 64 48.06 5.17 -10.73
CA GLU A 64 47.65 3.78 -10.44
C GLU A 64 46.31 3.38 -11.08
N ALA A 65 45.54 4.34 -11.60
CA ALA A 65 44.23 4.15 -12.23
C ALA A 65 44.08 5.01 -13.49
N ALA A 66 43.29 4.53 -14.46
CA ALA A 66 43.00 5.27 -15.68
C ALA A 66 41.65 6.01 -15.58
N PRO A 67 41.44 7.11 -16.34
CA PRO A 67 40.11 7.70 -16.48
C PRO A 67 39.06 6.66 -16.86
N GLY A 68 37.91 6.74 -16.22
CA GLY A 68 36.84 5.75 -16.29
C GLY A 68 36.99 4.59 -15.30
N ASP A 69 38.11 4.44 -14.59
CA ASP A 69 38.26 3.42 -13.55
C ASP A 69 37.44 3.68 -12.31
N ARG A 70 36.90 2.61 -11.73
CA ARG A 70 36.11 2.67 -10.51
C ARG A 70 37.03 2.65 -9.30
N VAL A 71 36.88 3.65 -8.45
CA VAL A 71 37.68 3.81 -7.22
C VAL A 71 36.77 3.62 -6.03
N LEU A 72 37.00 2.56 -5.25
CA LEU A 72 36.24 2.34 -4.02
C LEU A 72 36.69 3.34 -2.96
N LEU A 73 35.81 4.23 -2.50
CA LEU A 73 36.16 5.21 -1.47
C LEU A 73 35.82 4.67 -0.09
N VAL A 74 36.85 4.28 0.67
CA VAL A 74 36.73 3.73 2.02
C VAL A 74 37.38 4.72 3.00
N GLN A 75 36.63 5.74 3.38
CA GLN A 75 37.06 6.77 4.32
C GLN A 75 35.92 7.09 5.29
N PRO A 76 36.23 7.55 6.52
CA PRO A 76 35.23 8.12 7.42
C PRO A 76 34.65 9.42 6.84
N PRO A 77 33.46 9.86 7.31
CA PRO A 77 32.88 11.11 6.83
C PRO A 77 33.74 12.29 7.33
N GLY A 78 33.98 13.25 6.45
CA GLY A 78 34.85 14.40 6.73
C GLY A 78 35.18 15.19 5.47
N LEU A 79 35.91 16.30 5.62
CA LEU A 79 36.32 17.13 4.47
C LEU A 79 37.29 16.40 3.53
N ASP A 80 38.08 15.46 4.06
CA ASP A 80 38.98 14.63 3.26
C ASP A 80 38.21 13.66 2.36
N PHE A 81 37.09 13.08 2.82
CA PHE A 81 36.22 12.27 1.96
C PHE A 81 35.69 13.10 0.78
N VAL A 82 35.24 14.34 1.04
CA VAL A 82 34.75 15.24 -0.02
C VAL A 82 35.87 15.55 -1.01
N THR A 83 37.06 15.84 -0.51
CA THR A 83 38.26 16.09 -1.31
C THR A 83 38.59 14.89 -2.20
N SER A 84 38.56 13.67 -1.64
CA SER A 84 38.82 12.44 -2.38
C SER A 84 37.78 12.16 -3.46
N PHE A 85 36.51 12.42 -3.16
CA PHE A 85 35.42 12.28 -4.12
C PHE A 85 35.61 13.23 -5.30
N VAL A 86 35.88 14.51 -5.05
CA VAL A 86 36.15 15.50 -6.10
C VAL A 86 37.44 15.16 -6.86
N GLY A 87 38.47 14.69 -6.17
CA GLY A 87 39.72 14.22 -6.78
C GLY A 87 39.53 13.07 -7.76
N CYS A 88 38.61 12.14 -7.48
CA CYS A 88 38.23 11.10 -8.43
C CYS A 88 37.60 11.71 -9.69
N LEU A 89 36.69 12.68 -9.54
CA LEU A 89 36.09 13.38 -10.68
C LEU A 89 37.14 14.13 -11.49
N TYR A 90 38.13 14.75 -10.84
CA TYR A 90 39.22 15.45 -11.52
C TYR A 90 40.09 14.48 -12.31
N ALA A 91 40.40 13.31 -11.77
CA ALA A 91 41.10 12.24 -12.49
C ALA A 91 40.26 11.59 -13.62
N GLY A 92 38.96 11.91 -13.73
CA GLY A 92 38.02 11.24 -14.62
C GLY A 92 37.68 9.82 -14.18
N CYS A 93 38.01 9.43 -12.94
CA CYS A 93 37.66 8.16 -12.34
C CYS A 93 36.22 8.18 -11.81
N VAL A 94 35.61 7.01 -11.65
CA VAL A 94 34.25 6.81 -11.15
C VAL A 94 34.30 6.43 -9.66
N PRO A 95 34.11 7.36 -8.72
CA PRO A 95 34.08 7.04 -7.31
C PRO A 95 32.90 6.11 -6.96
N VAL A 96 33.16 5.18 -6.05
CA VAL A 96 32.18 4.26 -5.46
C VAL A 96 32.20 4.49 -3.94
N PRO A 97 31.42 5.45 -3.43
CA PRO A 97 31.40 5.77 -2.00
C PRO A 97 30.76 4.63 -1.20
N VAL A 98 31.47 4.16 -0.18
CA VAL A 98 30.97 3.14 0.75
C VAL A 98 31.20 3.57 2.19
N TYR A 99 30.28 3.18 3.07
CA TYR A 99 30.51 3.36 4.50
C TYR A 99 31.67 2.44 4.93
N PRO A 100 32.67 2.94 5.68
CA PRO A 100 33.87 2.16 6.04
C PRO A 100 33.60 1.16 7.19
N LEU A 101 32.64 0.25 7.02
CA LEU A 101 32.41 -0.85 7.96
C LEU A 101 33.42 -1.97 7.67
N LEU A 102 34.50 -2.02 8.45
CA LEU A 102 35.55 -3.05 8.28
C LEU A 102 35.84 -3.85 9.56
N ASP A 103 35.19 -3.50 10.67
CA ASP A 103 35.48 -4.07 11.99
C ASP A 103 35.18 -5.58 12.06
N THR A 104 34.04 -6.01 11.50
CA THR A 104 33.59 -7.41 11.56
C THR A 104 33.78 -8.14 10.23
N ALA A 105 33.83 -9.47 10.26
CA ALA A 105 33.92 -10.28 9.05
C ALA A 105 32.71 -10.09 8.12
N GLU A 106 31.52 -9.91 8.69
CA GLU A 106 30.30 -9.65 7.95
C GLU A 106 30.33 -8.28 7.26
N ASP A 107 30.85 -7.27 7.96
CA ASP A 107 30.98 -5.92 7.41
C ASP A 107 32.00 -5.85 6.29
N ARG A 108 33.16 -6.49 6.45
CA ARG A 108 34.13 -6.67 5.35
C ARG A 108 33.49 -7.38 4.16
N ALA A 109 32.67 -8.40 4.40
CA ALA A 109 31.96 -9.10 3.33
C ALA A 109 30.95 -8.18 2.59
N LYS A 110 30.28 -7.25 3.29
CA LYS A 110 29.39 -6.25 2.64
C LYS A 110 30.17 -5.33 1.70
N VAL A 111 31.30 -4.78 2.17
CA VAL A 111 32.15 -3.89 1.37
C VAL A 111 32.77 -4.65 0.19
N ARG A 112 33.26 -5.88 0.40
CA ARG A 112 33.80 -6.73 -0.68
C ARG A 112 32.76 -7.06 -1.74
N ARG A 113 31.48 -7.25 -1.40
CA ARG A 113 30.42 -7.45 -2.42
C ARG A 113 30.24 -6.23 -3.31
N ILE A 114 30.27 -5.02 -2.75
CA ILE A 114 30.21 -3.77 -3.52
C ILE A 114 31.45 -3.62 -4.40
N GLN A 115 32.63 -3.89 -3.85
CA GLN A 115 33.89 -3.87 -4.57
C GLN A 115 33.89 -4.84 -5.78
N GLN A 116 33.43 -6.08 -5.57
CA GLN A 116 33.35 -7.10 -6.60
C GLN A 116 32.33 -6.74 -7.69
N ASP A 117 31.14 -6.28 -7.31
CA ASP A 117 30.09 -5.91 -8.26
C ASP A 117 30.49 -4.67 -9.08
N SER A 118 31.05 -3.64 -8.43
CA SER A 118 31.52 -2.44 -9.09
C SER A 118 32.73 -2.69 -9.98
N GLY A 119 33.51 -3.74 -9.70
CA GLY A 119 34.76 -4.03 -10.41
C GLY A 119 35.88 -3.03 -10.09
N SER A 120 35.82 -2.37 -8.92
CA SER A 120 36.86 -1.44 -8.48
C SER A 120 38.18 -2.17 -8.26
N ARG A 121 39.24 -1.73 -8.94
CA ARG A 121 40.59 -2.31 -8.86
C ARG A 121 41.49 -1.63 -7.83
N VAL A 122 41.08 -0.42 -7.44
CA VAL A 122 41.81 0.44 -6.51
C VAL A 122 40.84 0.89 -5.43
N THR A 123 41.30 0.86 -4.19
CA THR A 123 40.61 1.47 -3.05
C THR A 123 41.34 2.76 -2.69
N TRP A 124 40.60 3.80 -2.30
CA TRP A 124 41.16 5.04 -1.78
C TRP A 124 40.78 5.21 -0.31
N THR A 125 41.74 5.60 0.52
CA THR A 125 41.55 5.81 1.95
C THR A 125 42.36 6.99 2.51
N SER A 126 42.29 7.22 3.82
CA SER A 126 42.73 8.47 4.46
C SER A 126 44.25 8.63 4.58
N ASP A 127 44.95 7.59 4.99
CA ASP A 127 46.38 7.65 5.29
C ASP A 127 47.05 6.27 5.11
N ALA A 128 48.38 6.24 5.26
CA ALA A 128 49.18 5.03 5.10
C ALA A 128 48.74 3.87 6.01
N GLY A 129 48.42 4.15 7.28
CA GLY A 129 48.03 3.12 8.24
C GLY A 129 46.67 2.52 7.90
N MET A 130 45.72 3.37 7.51
CA MET A 130 44.43 2.90 7.01
C MET A 130 44.56 2.15 5.68
N ALA A 131 45.49 2.54 4.80
CA ALA A 131 45.74 1.86 3.54
C ALA A 131 46.19 0.42 3.76
N GLU A 132 47.13 0.17 4.68
CA GLU A 132 47.54 -1.20 5.03
C GLU A 132 46.37 -2.02 5.56
N TYR A 133 45.59 -1.46 6.49
CA TYR A 133 44.43 -2.14 7.06
C TYR A 133 43.34 -2.45 6.02
N VAL A 134 42.99 -1.50 5.17
CA VAL A 134 41.99 -1.66 4.11
C VAL A 134 42.46 -2.66 3.05
N ALA A 135 43.75 -2.63 2.70
CA ALA A 135 44.33 -3.56 1.74
C ALA A 135 44.25 -5.01 2.23
N ASP A 136 44.53 -5.26 3.51
CA ASP A 136 44.34 -6.57 4.14
C ASP A 136 42.85 -6.94 4.24
N ALA A 137 42.02 -6.00 4.73
CA ALA A 137 40.60 -6.22 4.95
C ALA A 137 39.82 -6.52 3.65
N LEU A 138 40.22 -5.95 2.51
CA LEU A 138 39.54 -6.09 1.23
C LEU A 138 40.31 -6.91 0.19
N ALA A 139 41.57 -7.29 0.48
CA ALA A 139 42.47 -7.97 -0.44
C ALA A 139 42.63 -7.22 -1.78
N THR A 140 42.86 -5.89 -1.73
CA THR A 140 42.97 -5.03 -2.91
C THR A 140 43.87 -3.82 -2.61
N PRO A 141 44.65 -3.31 -3.58
CA PRO A 141 45.48 -2.13 -3.37
C PRO A 141 44.67 -0.97 -2.81
N ALA A 142 45.13 -0.41 -1.69
CA ALA A 142 44.59 0.78 -1.08
C ALA A 142 45.60 1.91 -1.22
N LEU A 143 45.16 3.01 -1.82
CA LEU A 143 45.93 4.22 -2.03
C LEU A 143 45.50 5.28 -1.04
N TRP A 144 46.41 6.19 -0.80
CA TRP A 144 46.22 7.42 -0.03
C TRP A 144 47.08 8.50 -0.68
N ARG A 145 46.97 9.74 -0.22
CA ARG A 145 47.71 10.85 -0.82
C ARG A 145 49.22 10.75 -0.55
N THR A 146 50.00 10.34 -1.57
CA THR A 146 51.46 10.21 -1.50
C THR A 146 52.18 11.23 -2.40
N GLY A 147 52.05 12.54 -2.12
CA GLY A 147 52.82 13.55 -2.86
C GLY A 147 52.23 14.96 -2.89
N GLU A 148 52.97 15.85 -3.55
CA GLU A 148 52.60 17.26 -3.82
C GLU A 148 52.24 17.52 -5.29
N ASP A 149 52.36 16.51 -6.16
CA ASP A 149 51.95 16.61 -7.56
C ASP A 149 50.47 16.97 -7.67
N ARG A 150 50.12 17.69 -8.74
CA ARG A 150 48.76 18.18 -8.96
C ARG A 150 48.32 17.90 -10.39
N TYR A 151 47.09 17.41 -10.52
CA TYR A 151 46.42 17.25 -11.80
C TYR A 151 45.12 18.05 -11.79
N VAL A 152 44.99 18.95 -12.76
CA VAL A 152 43.80 19.78 -12.94
C VAL A 152 43.23 19.46 -14.33
N PRO A 153 41.98 19.01 -14.43
CA PRO A 153 41.39 18.65 -15.72
C PRO A 153 41.28 19.88 -16.62
N SER A 154 41.72 19.81 -17.88
CA SER A 154 41.65 20.94 -18.82
C SER A 154 40.25 21.21 -19.36
N GLU A 155 39.38 20.21 -19.33
CA GLU A 155 38.03 20.24 -19.91
C GLU A 155 37.00 19.73 -18.90
N SER A 156 35.76 20.16 -19.08
CA SER A 156 34.61 19.61 -18.36
C SER A 156 34.32 18.18 -18.81
N PRO A 157 33.91 17.28 -17.89
CA PRO A 157 33.48 15.94 -18.25
C PRO A 157 32.26 15.97 -19.17
N ALA A 158 32.20 15.03 -20.12
CA ALA A 158 31.05 14.91 -21.01
C ALA A 158 29.78 14.50 -20.21
N PRO A 159 28.58 15.01 -20.54
CA PRO A 159 27.38 14.76 -19.74
C PRO A 159 26.97 13.29 -19.62
N ASP A 160 27.31 12.44 -20.59
CA ASP A 160 26.96 11.02 -20.66
C ASP A 160 27.95 10.11 -19.93
N THR A 161 29.09 10.63 -19.46
CA THR A 161 30.05 9.84 -18.68
C THR A 161 29.59 9.67 -17.24
N LEU A 162 29.95 8.54 -16.63
CA LEU A 162 29.63 8.25 -15.24
C LEU A 162 30.35 9.23 -14.29
N ALA A 163 29.57 9.88 -13.44
CA ALA A 163 30.09 10.67 -12.33
C ALA A 163 30.39 9.79 -11.12
N PHE A 164 29.54 8.83 -10.78
CA PHE A 164 29.76 7.88 -9.68
C PHE A 164 28.78 6.70 -9.72
N LEU A 165 29.08 5.65 -8.95
CA LEU A 165 28.13 4.57 -8.70
C LEU A 165 27.54 4.71 -7.29
N GLN A 166 26.25 4.97 -7.20
CA GLN A 166 25.54 5.02 -5.92
C GLN A 166 24.99 3.64 -5.58
N TYR A 167 25.62 2.95 -4.64
CA TYR A 167 25.08 1.69 -4.15
C TYR A 167 23.89 1.93 -3.21
N THR A 168 22.78 1.27 -3.51
CA THR A 168 21.59 1.30 -2.65
C THR A 168 21.58 0.07 -1.74
N SER A 169 21.08 0.25 -0.52
CA SER A 169 20.81 -0.86 0.40
C SER A 169 19.55 -1.59 -0.09
N GLY A 170 19.67 -2.36 -1.16
CA GLY A 170 18.59 -3.22 -1.66
C GLY A 170 18.03 -4.10 -0.53
N SER A 171 16.72 -4.31 -0.52
CA SER A 171 16.10 -5.33 0.35
C SER A 171 16.49 -6.75 -0.06
N THR A 172 17.00 -6.91 -1.28
CA THR A 172 17.61 -8.13 -1.83
C THR A 172 19.05 -8.25 -1.33
N ALA A 173 19.51 -9.47 -1.05
CA ALA A 173 20.87 -9.72 -0.54
C ALA A 173 22.01 -9.24 -1.47
N GLU A 174 21.70 -8.87 -2.73
CA GLU A 174 22.66 -8.35 -3.71
C GLU A 174 22.67 -6.81 -3.79
N PRO A 175 23.86 -6.18 -3.72
CA PRO A 175 24.02 -4.73 -3.87
C PRO A 175 23.73 -4.31 -5.32
N ARG A 176 23.12 -3.13 -5.51
CA ARG A 176 22.82 -2.55 -6.83
C ARG A 176 23.50 -1.20 -6.96
N GLY A 177 24.42 -1.06 -7.91
CA GLY A 177 25.08 0.21 -8.21
C GLY A 177 24.25 1.03 -9.19
N VAL A 178 23.64 2.12 -8.75
CA VAL A 178 22.95 3.07 -9.63
C VAL A 178 24.00 3.89 -10.38
N MET A 179 23.88 3.90 -11.72
CA MET A 179 24.80 4.59 -12.61
C MET A 179 24.42 6.06 -12.77
N VAL A 180 25.07 6.95 -12.02
CA VAL A 180 24.82 8.40 -12.09
C VAL A 180 25.81 9.03 -13.06
N THR A 181 25.32 9.69 -14.11
CA THR A 181 26.16 10.44 -15.06
C THR A 181 26.39 11.88 -14.62
N HIS A 182 27.39 12.56 -15.19
CA HIS A 182 27.63 13.99 -14.95
C HIS A 182 26.43 14.85 -15.38
N GLY A 183 25.72 14.47 -16.45
CA GLY A 183 24.51 15.11 -16.92
C GLY A 183 23.34 14.93 -15.95
N ASN A 184 23.13 13.70 -15.45
CA ASN A 184 22.11 13.45 -14.43
C ASN A 184 22.34 14.26 -13.16
N LEU A 185 23.60 14.26 -12.69
CA LEU A 185 24.00 15.01 -11.51
C LEU A 185 23.78 16.51 -11.72
N THR A 186 24.27 17.09 -12.81
CA THR A 186 24.12 18.53 -13.10
C THR A 186 22.65 18.96 -13.19
N ALA A 187 21.80 18.13 -13.80
CA ALA A 187 20.35 18.36 -13.85
C ALA A 187 19.74 18.39 -12.44
N ASN A 188 20.03 17.39 -11.60
CA ASN A 188 19.47 17.35 -10.25
C ASN A 188 19.99 18.48 -9.34
N LEU A 189 21.29 18.79 -9.39
CA LEU A 189 21.87 19.91 -8.63
C LEU A 189 21.23 21.25 -9.00
N THR A 190 20.93 21.43 -10.30
CA THR A 190 20.21 22.60 -10.82
C THR A 190 18.75 22.62 -10.34
N ALA A 191 18.06 21.47 -10.37
CA ALA A 191 16.70 21.35 -9.86
C ALA A 191 16.61 21.66 -8.36
N ILE A 192 17.56 21.19 -7.54
CA ILE A 192 17.64 21.50 -6.10
C ILE A 192 17.85 23.00 -5.89
N ARG A 193 18.81 23.61 -6.61
CA ARG A 193 19.07 25.06 -6.52
C ARG A 193 17.81 25.86 -6.78
N ASP A 194 17.12 25.56 -7.86
CA ASP A 194 15.95 26.33 -8.30
C ASP A 194 14.75 26.06 -7.38
N ALA A 195 14.55 24.81 -6.92
CA ALA A 195 13.48 24.43 -6.01
C ALA A 195 13.62 25.06 -4.62
N PHE A 196 14.83 25.05 -4.05
CA PHE A 196 15.11 25.60 -2.72
C PHE A 196 15.51 27.08 -2.75
N ARG A 197 15.57 27.68 -3.95
CA ARG A 197 15.98 29.08 -4.18
C ARG A 197 17.34 29.40 -3.57
N HIS A 198 18.26 28.45 -3.65
CA HIS A 198 19.60 28.62 -3.12
C HIS A 198 20.43 29.57 -3.98
N THR A 199 21.26 30.34 -3.30
CA THR A 199 22.21 31.31 -3.86
C THR A 199 23.55 31.14 -3.17
N ALA A 200 24.58 31.88 -3.60
CA ALA A 200 25.87 31.86 -2.91
C ALA A 200 25.79 32.32 -1.44
N ASP A 201 24.77 33.12 -1.08
CA ASP A 201 24.53 33.58 0.29
C ASP A 201 23.76 32.57 1.15
N SER A 202 23.32 31.45 0.56
CA SER A 202 22.65 30.38 1.31
C SER A 202 23.67 29.60 2.15
N VAL A 203 23.31 29.31 3.39
CA VAL A 203 24.12 28.53 4.32
C VAL A 203 23.41 27.20 4.58
N VAL A 204 24.11 26.11 4.28
CA VAL A 204 23.59 24.74 4.41
C VAL A 204 24.22 24.07 5.63
N LEU A 205 23.44 23.33 6.41
CA LEU A 205 23.94 22.44 7.46
C LEU A 205 23.41 21.04 7.24
N SER A 206 24.29 20.04 7.31
CA SER A 206 23.91 18.64 7.26
C SER A 206 24.78 17.78 8.18
N TRP A 207 24.11 16.89 8.90
CA TRP A 207 24.74 15.77 9.62
C TRP A 207 24.41 14.42 8.96
N LEU A 208 23.77 14.45 7.79
CA LEU A 208 23.32 13.23 7.12
C LEU A 208 24.51 12.44 6.56
N PRO A 209 24.42 11.10 6.47
CA PRO A 209 25.54 10.29 6.02
C PRO A 209 25.98 10.65 4.59
N ALA A 210 27.28 10.94 4.42
CA ALA A 210 27.88 11.38 3.16
C ALA A 210 27.90 10.31 2.05
N TYR A 211 27.50 9.07 2.35
CA TYR A 211 27.47 7.93 1.41
C TYR A 211 26.06 7.66 0.85
N HIS A 212 25.06 8.37 1.34
CA HIS A 212 23.69 8.30 0.82
C HIS A 212 23.40 9.53 -0.04
N ASP A 213 22.57 9.35 -1.06
CA ASP A 213 22.16 10.39 -2.01
C ASP A 213 21.76 11.71 -1.34
N MET A 214 20.93 11.70 -0.30
CA MET A 214 20.50 12.91 0.38
C MET A 214 21.66 13.65 1.06
N GLY A 215 22.60 12.93 1.68
CA GLY A 215 23.79 13.53 2.30
C GLY A 215 24.81 13.99 1.26
N LEU A 216 25.16 13.12 0.31
CA LEU A 216 26.13 13.37 -0.74
C LEU A 216 25.66 14.44 -1.72
N ILE A 217 24.61 14.16 -2.48
CA ILE A 217 24.14 15.03 -3.57
C ILE A 217 23.55 16.31 -2.98
N GLY A 218 22.59 16.18 -2.05
CA GLY A 218 21.80 17.31 -1.56
C GLY A 218 22.57 18.28 -0.66
N ASN A 219 23.57 17.81 0.07
CA ASN A 219 24.23 18.61 1.12
C ASN A 219 25.74 18.75 0.99
N ILE A 220 26.39 18.01 0.08
CA ILE A 220 27.81 18.18 -0.22
C ILE A 220 27.98 18.70 -1.65
N LEU A 221 27.52 17.95 -2.65
CA LEU A 221 27.74 18.28 -4.05
C LEU A 221 26.92 19.52 -4.47
N HIS A 222 25.69 19.65 -3.99
CA HIS A 222 24.82 20.78 -4.32
C HIS A 222 25.34 22.14 -3.81
N PRO A 223 25.78 22.28 -2.54
CA PRO A 223 26.45 23.50 -2.08
C PRO A 223 27.70 23.85 -2.89
N LEU A 224 28.54 22.86 -3.22
CA LEU A 224 29.74 23.06 -4.04
C LEU A 224 29.42 23.56 -5.45
N HIS A 225 28.37 23.01 -6.08
CA HIS A 225 27.89 23.43 -7.40
C HIS A 225 27.26 24.83 -7.39
N THR A 226 26.46 25.12 -6.36
CA THR A 226 25.69 26.38 -6.28
C THR A 226 26.51 27.55 -5.76
N GLY A 227 27.60 27.27 -5.05
CA GLY A 227 28.39 28.29 -4.39
C GLY A 227 27.95 28.59 -2.96
N CYS A 228 27.19 27.71 -2.31
CA CYS A 228 26.81 27.88 -0.90
C CYS A 228 27.99 27.57 0.03
N HIS A 229 27.94 28.06 1.27
CA HIS A 229 28.77 27.53 2.37
C HIS A 229 28.03 26.37 3.03
N ALA A 230 28.67 25.21 3.16
CA ALA A 230 28.11 24.06 3.87
C ALA A 230 28.87 23.70 5.16
N TYR A 231 28.10 23.56 6.24
CA TYR A 231 28.52 22.94 7.48
C TYR A 231 28.15 21.45 7.46
N LEU A 232 29.12 20.59 7.76
CA LEU A 232 28.98 19.15 7.79
C LEU A 232 29.27 18.62 9.19
N ALA A 233 28.56 17.59 9.61
CA ALA A 233 28.79 16.91 10.90
C ALA A 233 28.50 15.41 10.80
N SER A 234 28.83 14.66 11.86
CA SER A 234 28.55 13.23 11.91
C SER A 234 27.08 12.95 12.28
N PRO A 235 26.43 11.92 11.70
CA PRO A 235 25.12 11.47 12.16
C PRO A 235 25.12 11.09 13.65
N ILE A 236 26.25 10.61 14.16
CA ILE A 236 26.40 10.23 15.57
C ILE A 236 26.25 11.45 16.50
N ASP A 237 26.71 12.62 16.06
CA ASP A 237 26.64 13.86 16.84
C ASP A 237 25.19 14.26 17.06
N PHE A 238 24.37 14.19 16.01
CA PHE A 238 22.93 14.41 16.10
C PHE A 238 22.24 13.40 17.02
N ILE A 239 22.52 12.11 16.84
CA ILE A 239 21.89 11.04 17.65
C ILE A 239 22.25 11.19 19.14
N ARG A 240 23.49 11.62 19.44
CA ARG A 240 23.96 11.85 20.81
C ARG A 240 23.26 13.06 21.45
N ASN A 241 23.10 14.15 20.69
CA ASN A 241 22.48 15.37 21.17
C ASN A 241 21.58 16.03 20.11
N PRO A 242 20.29 15.65 20.02
CA PRO A 242 19.38 16.12 18.97
C PRO A 242 19.17 17.64 18.97
N THR A 243 19.16 18.28 20.14
CA THR A 243 18.98 19.75 20.27
C THR A 243 20.22 20.54 19.87
N ALA A 244 21.37 19.89 19.66
CA ALA A 244 22.54 20.54 19.05
C ALA A 244 22.27 20.96 17.60
N TRP A 245 21.36 20.29 16.89
CA TRP A 245 21.03 20.64 15.51
C TRP A 245 20.38 22.03 15.38
N PRO A 246 19.25 22.35 16.06
CA PRO A 246 18.71 23.71 16.04
C PRO A 246 19.68 24.73 16.66
N ALA A 247 20.48 24.35 17.67
CA ALA A 247 21.50 25.24 18.22
C ALA A 247 22.59 25.60 17.19
N ALA A 248 23.02 24.64 16.37
CA ALA A 248 23.94 24.87 15.27
C ALA A 248 23.32 25.77 14.19
N VAL A 249 22.04 25.54 13.86
CA VAL A 249 21.29 26.39 12.91
C VAL A 249 21.33 27.85 13.35
N HIS A 250 21.03 28.12 14.62
CA HIS A 250 21.12 29.44 15.21
C HIS A 250 22.55 30.01 15.16
N THR A 251 23.52 29.26 15.71
CA THR A 251 24.91 29.72 15.90
C THR A 251 25.58 30.09 14.58
N TYR A 252 25.31 29.32 13.53
CA TYR A 252 25.96 29.47 12.22
C TYR A 252 25.09 30.19 11.17
N GLY A 253 23.93 30.73 11.57
CA GLY A 253 23.05 31.47 10.67
C GLY A 253 22.56 30.63 9.49
N VAL A 254 22.30 29.35 9.72
CA VAL A 254 21.93 28.39 8.67
C VAL A 254 20.58 28.74 8.08
N THR A 255 20.50 28.82 6.76
CA THR A 255 19.25 29.09 6.04
C THR A 255 18.52 27.81 5.64
N THR A 256 19.28 26.73 5.40
CA THR A 256 18.75 25.45 4.92
C THR A 256 19.37 24.28 5.66
N SER A 257 18.51 23.44 6.23
CA SER A 257 18.90 22.17 6.83
C SER A 257 17.67 21.28 6.87
N GLY A 258 17.84 19.97 6.80
CA GLY A 258 16.72 19.04 6.79
C GLY A 258 17.21 17.62 7.05
N ALA A 259 16.25 16.71 7.20
CA ALA A 259 16.50 15.35 7.64
C ALA A 259 15.29 14.46 7.34
N PRO A 260 15.38 13.14 7.54
CA PRO A 260 14.20 12.29 7.62
C PRO A 260 13.26 12.68 8.78
N ASP A 261 11.98 12.30 8.67
CA ASP A 261 10.91 12.59 9.63
C ASP A 261 11.29 12.26 11.09
N PHE A 262 11.97 11.13 11.34
CA PHE A 262 12.38 10.67 12.66
C PHE A 262 13.27 11.69 13.39
N ALA A 263 14.04 12.48 12.66
CA ALA A 263 14.95 13.46 13.24
C ALA A 263 14.18 14.62 13.87
N TYR A 264 13.16 15.11 13.16
CA TYR A 264 12.23 16.13 13.67
C TYR A 264 11.52 15.61 14.93
N GLU A 265 11.03 14.36 14.88
CA GLU A 265 10.39 13.72 16.03
C GLU A 265 11.33 13.61 17.25
N LEU A 266 12.60 13.26 17.02
CA LEU A 266 13.59 13.12 18.09
C LEU A 266 13.93 14.46 18.74
N VAL A 267 14.01 15.54 17.96
CA VAL A 267 14.17 16.90 18.50
C VAL A 267 12.96 17.30 19.33
N ALA A 268 11.74 17.17 18.77
CA ALA A 268 10.50 17.50 19.46
C ALA A 268 10.41 16.78 20.82
N ARG A 269 10.66 15.47 20.85
CA ARG A 269 10.67 14.68 22.10
C ARG A 269 11.72 15.13 23.12
N THR A 270 12.89 15.54 22.64
CA THR A 270 13.98 15.97 23.51
C THR A 270 13.65 17.33 24.12
N VAL A 271 13.07 18.25 23.34
CA VAL A 271 12.56 19.54 23.82
C VAL A 271 11.40 19.35 24.81
N ASP A 272 10.47 18.43 24.53
CA ASP A 272 9.37 18.09 25.46
C ASP A 272 9.90 17.61 26.83
N ARG A 273 11.03 16.87 26.84
CA ARG A 273 11.63 16.29 28.05
C ARG A 273 12.50 17.29 28.82
N ASP A 274 13.40 17.97 28.11
CA ASP A 274 14.50 18.75 28.72
C ASP A 274 14.26 20.26 28.65
N GLY A 275 13.24 20.69 27.92
CA GLY A 275 13.00 22.09 27.58
C GLY A 275 13.83 22.56 26.38
N LEU A 276 13.41 23.68 25.80
CA LEU A 276 14.11 24.34 24.71
C LEU A 276 15.33 25.11 25.25
N PRO A 277 16.52 24.98 24.64
CA PRO A 277 17.66 25.82 25.02
C PRO A 277 17.32 27.32 24.90
N ALA A 278 17.70 28.09 25.92
CA ALA A 278 17.39 29.52 25.97
C ALA A 278 18.21 30.33 24.94
N GLY A 279 17.59 31.38 24.39
CA GLY A 279 18.27 32.34 23.52
C GLY A 279 18.43 31.92 22.05
N LEU A 280 17.84 30.79 21.64
CA LEU A 280 17.81 30.39 20.24
C LEU A 280 16.92 31.32 19.40
N ASP A 281 17.41 31.66 18.20
CA ASP A 281 16.66 32.32 17.13
C ASP A 281 16.81 31.48 15.85
N LEU A 282 15.69 30.91 15.42
CA LEU A 282 15.53 30.03 14.26
C LEU A 282 14.73 30.69 13.14
N SER A 283 14.44 31.99 13.24
CA SER A 283 13.71 32.73 12.19
C SER A 283 14.47 32.77 10.85
N GLY A 284 15.80 32.58 10.90
CA GLY A 284 16.67 32.44 9.73
C GLY A 284 16.57 31.10 9.00
N TRP A 285 16.00 30.05 9.62
CA TRP A 285 15.82 28.74 9.00
C TRP A 285 14.65 28.80 8.01
N ARG A 286 14.97 28.95 6.72
CA ARG A 286 13.98 29.18 5.65
C ARG A 286 13.52 27.89 4.98
N THR A 287 14.40 26.89 4.93
CA THR A 287 14.13 25.62 4.26
C THR A 287 14.45 24.46 5.21
N ALA A 288 13.41 23.88 5.78
CA ALA A 288 13.41 22.68 6.62
C ALA A 288 12.88 21.48 5.82
N TYR A 289 13.73 20.87 4.98
CA TYR A 289 13.26 19.79 4.10
C TYR A 289 13.07 18.47 4.87
N SER A 290 12.03 17.72 4.51
CA SER A 290 11.75 16.39 5.08
C SER A 290 11.54 15.38 3.96
N GLY A 291 12.26 14.26 4.01
CA GLY A 291 12.22 13.24 2.95
C GLY A 291 12.97 11.96 3.32
N ALA A 292 13.18 11.09 2.35
CA ALA A 292 13.79 9.75 2.49
C ALA A 292 12.96 8.70 3.27
N GLU A 293 11.93 9.10 4.01
CA GLU A 293 10.92 8.22 4.63
C GLU A 293 9.55 8.91 4.62
N PRO A 294 8.45 8.19 4.96
CA PRO A 294 7.12 8.80 5.03
C PRO A 294 7.10 10.02 5.96
N VAL A 295 6.70 11.17 5.43
CA VAL A 295 6.61 12.42 6.18
C VAL A 295 5.30 12.45 6.95
N SER A 296 5.35 12.85 8.22
CA SER A 296 4.20 12.85 9.14
C SER A 296 3.85 14.27 9.56
N THR A 297 2.62 14.70 9.30
CA THR A 297 2.14 16.02 9.76
C THR A 297 2.18 16.14 11.28
N ASN A 298 1.88 15.07 12.01
CA ASN A 298 1.94 15.08 13.46
C ASN A 298 3.37 15.33 13.96
N THR A 299 4.36 14.72 13.31
CA THR A 299 5.78 14.94 13.61
C THR A 299 6.17 16.40 13.36
N LEU A 300 5.86 16.92 12.16
CA LEU A 300 6.20 18.29 11.77
C LEU A 300 5.51 19.33 12.66
N ARG A 301 4.22 19.14 12.96
CA ARG A 301 3.45 20.01 13.87
C ARG A 301 4.08 20.05 15.26
N ARG A 302 4.41 18.89 15.85
CA ARG A 302 5.04 18.83 17.18
C ARG A 302 6.41 19.50 17.20
N PHE A 303 7.20 19.32 16.14
CA PHE A 303 8.48 20.02 16.00
C PHE A 303 8.30 21.54 15.92
N ALA A 304 7.35 22.01 15.09
CA ALA A 304 7.06 23.43 14.98
C ALA A 304 6.56 24.03 16.30
N GLU A 305 5.67 23.34 17.02
CA GLU A 305 5.19 23.75 18.34
C GLU A 305 6.33 23.84 19.36
N ALA A 306 7.21 22.82 19.39
CA ALA A 306 8.35 22.76 20.30
C ALA A 306 9.38 23.87 20.04
N LEU A 307 9.58 24.27 18.79
CA LEU A 307 10.57 25.28 18.39
C LEU A 307 9.98 26.68 18.11
N ALA A 308 8.66 26.84 18.16
CA ALA A 308 7.99 28.13 17.99
C ALA A 308 8.52 29.23 18.94
N PRO A 309 8.84 28.95 20.23
CA PRO A 309 9.43 29.96 21.10
C PRO A 309 10.80 30.49 20.65
N ALA A 310 11.53 29.73 19.84
CA ALA A 310 12.78 30.15 19.19
C ALA A 310 12.55 30.78 17.80
N GLY A 311 11.31 31.05 17.39
CA GLY A 311 11.00 31.70 16.12
C GLY A 311 11.04 30.80 14.89
N PHE A 312 11.02 29.47 15.06
CA PHE A 312 10.84 28.54 13.94
C PHE A 312 9.47 28.77 13.28
N ARG A 313 9.40 28.72 11.95
CA ARG A 313 8.20 28.99 11.17
C ARG A 313 7.72 27.73 10.47
N ASP A 314 6.43 27.42 10.61
CA ASP A 314 5.81 26.25 9.98
C ASP A 314 5.90 26.29 8.44
N ASP A 315 5.90 27.49 7.86
CA ASP A 315 6.07 27.71 6.42
C ASP A 315 7.47 27.36 5.88
N ALA A 316 8.43 27.11 6.77
CA ALA A 316 9.78 26.68 6.42
C ALA A 316 9.85 25.21 6.01
N PHE A 317 8.86 24.38 6.38
CA PHE A 317 8.86 22.98 6.02
C PHE A 317 8.77 22.77 4.51
N VAL A 318 9.64 21.90 3.99
CA VAL A 318 9.66 21.50 2.59
C VAL A 318 9.65 19.97 2.50
N PRO A 319 8.49 19.32 2.70
CA PRO A 319 8.33 17.92 2.36
C PRO A 319 8.76 17.67 0.90
N CYS A 320 9.51 16.59 0.67
CA CYS A 320 10.07 16.27 -0.62
C CYS A 320 10.18 14.75 -0.84
N TYR A 321 10.19 14.36 -2.10
CA TYR A 321 10.33 12.97 -2.53
C TYR A 321 11.50 12.82 -3.50
N GLY A 322 12.19 11.68 -3.37
CA GLY A 322 13.42 11.42 -4.09
C GLY A 322 13.97 10.02 -3.86
N LEU A 323 14.84 9.58 -4.79
CA LEU A 323 15.47 8.26 -4.82
C LEU A 323 16.78 8.29 -5.63
N ALA A 324 17.65 7.32 -5.37
CA ALA A 324 18.95 7.20 -6.03
C ALA A 324 18.82 7.06 -7.56
N GLU A 325 17.83 6.29 -8.03
CA GLU A 325 17.54 6.06 -9.45
C GLU A 325 17.13 7.34 -10.21
N SER A 326 16.75 8.41 -9.50
CA SER A 326 16.50 9.74 -10.07
C SER A 326 17.50 10.79 -9.58
N THR A 327 18.68 10.36 -9.14
CA THR A 327 19.78 11.24 -8.72
C THR A 327 19.41 12.18 -7.57
N LEU A 328 18.59 11.70 -6.62
CA LEU A 328 18.01 12.42 -5.47
C LEU A 328 16.63 13.03 -5.72
N LEU A 329 16.52 14.34 -6.01
CA LEU A 329 15.24 15.06 -5.87
C LEU A 329 14.30 14.83 -7.07
N VAL A 330 13.04 14.48 -6.81
CA VAL A 330 11.98 14.37 -7.84
C VAL A 330 10.93 15.44 -7.63
N THR A 331 10.33 15.51 -6.44
CA THR A 331 9.32 16.52 -6.10
C THR A 331 9.67 17.23 -4.80
N SER A 332 9.24 18.49 -4.68
CA SER A 332 9.28 19.20 -3.41
C SER A 332 8.15 20.20 -3.28
N VAL A 333 7.72 20.44 -2.04
CA VAL A 333 6.84 21.56 -1.70
C VAL A 333 7.56 22.88 -2.00
N PRO A 334 6.88 23.89 -2.57
CA PRO A 334 7.48 25.21 -2.77
C PRO A 334 7.93 25.85 -1.44
N VAL A 335 9.14 26.42 -1.39
CA VAL A 335 9.64 27.14 -0.21
C VAL A 335 8.64 28.22 0.23
N GLY A 336 8.27 28.21 1.52
CA GLY A 336 7.30 29.13 2.12
C GLY A 336 5.85 28.66 2.07
N ALA A 337 5.57 27.47 1.53
CA ALA A 337 4.20 26.91 1.52
C ALA A 337 3.87 26.10 2.79
N GLY A 338 4.87 25.53 3.47
CA GLY A 338 4.69 24.65 4.62
C GLY A 338 4.11 23.27 4.25
N ALA A 339 3.98 22.40 5.24
CA ALA A 339 3.41 21.07 5.04
C ALA A 339 1.87 21.12 4.93
N SER A 340 1.29 20.29 4.05
CA SER A 340 -0.16 20.13 3.95
C SER A 340 -0.53 18.68 3.60
N THR A 341 -1.82 18.33 3.72
CA THR A 341 -2.32 16.98 3.47
C THR A 341 -3.41 16.94 2.42
N ARG A 342 -3.61 15.75 1.84
CA ARG A 342 -4.79 15.40 1.04
C ARG A 342 -5.28 14.02 1.45
N ILE A 343 -6.58 13.81 1.28
CA ILE A 343 -7.21 12.51 1.48
C ILE A 343 -7.22 11.80 0.13
N CYS A 344 -6.62 10.61 0.04
CA CYS A 344 -6.71 9.77 -1.15
C CYS A 344 -8.16 9.23 -1.32
N ARG A 345 -8.48 8.63 -2.48
CA ARG A 345 -9.83 8.05 -2.68
C ARG A 345 -10.19 6.94 -1.69
N GLU A 346 -9.19 6.27 -1.13
CA GLU A 346 -9.35 5.20 -0.14
C GLU A 346 -9.57 5.74 1.28
N GLY A 347 -9.48 7.07 1.49
CA GLY A 347 -9.80 7.73 2.76
C GLY A 347 -8.60 8.02 3.67
N GLU A 348 -7.38 7.72 3.24
CA GLU A 348 -6.14 7.97 3.99
C GLU A 348 -5.66 9.42 3.82
N GLU A 349 -5.28 10.07 4.92
CA GLU A 349 -4.69 11.41 4.91
C GLU A 349 -3.16 11.34 4.73
N VAL A 350 -2.65 11.92 3.65
CA VAL A 350 -1.26 11.78 3.22
C VAL A 350 -0.63 13.15 3.01
N VAL A 351 0.63 13.33 3.44
CA VAL A 351 1.39 14.58 3.27
C VAL A 351 1.76 14.77 1.81
N THR A 352 1.57 15.98 1.29
CA THR A 352 2.05 16.35 -0.05
C THR A 352 3.58 16.37 -0.07
N CYS A 353 4.19 15.72 -1.05
CA CYS A 353 5.60 15.86 -1.40
C CYS A 353 5.82 16.96 -2.47
N GLY A 354 4.77 17.74 -2.76
CA GLY A 354 4.78 18.88 -3.67
C GLY A 354 4.87 18.53 -5.14
N VAL A 355 5.41 19.44 -5.94
CA VAL A 355 5.35 19.37 -7.41
C VAL A 355 6.66 18.85 -8.01
N PRO A 356 6.62 18.24 -9.21
CA PRO A 356 7.83 17.81 -9.94
C PRO A 356 8.84 18.95 -10.17
N ARG A 357 10.14 18.63 -10.07
CA ARG A 357 11.27 19.56 -10.24
C ARG A 357 12.14 19.11 -11.40
N ASP A 358 12.09 19.86 -12.51
CA ASP A 358 12.80 19.57 -13.76
C ASP A 358 12.59 18.12 -14.27
N CYS A 359 11.40 17.57 -14.01
CA CYS A 359 10.99 16.24 -14.42
C CYS A 359 9.47 16.18 -14.56
N GLU A 360 8.99 15.07 -15.10
CA GLU A 360 7.59 14.69 -15.18
C GLU A 360 7.33 13.50 -14.25
N VAL A 361 6.17 13.51 -13.61
CA VAL A 361 5.69 12.44 -12.74
C VAL A 361 4.33 11.97 -13.24
N ALA A 362 4.17 10.66 -13.34
CA ALA A 362 2.90 10.01 -13.60
C ALA A 362 2.61 8.99 -12.50
N VAL A 363 1.34 8.63 -12.34
CA VAL A 363 0.90 7.54 -11.46
C VAL A 363 0.17 6.53 -12.34
N GLY A 364 0.68 5.30 -12.39
CA GLY A 364 0.19 4.25 -13.28
C GLY A 364 -0.45 3.07 -12.53
N GLY A 365 -1.45 2.45 -13.15
CA GLY A 365 -1.94 1.13 -12.76
C GLY A 365 -0.93 0.04 -13.07
N ALA A 366 -1.22 -1.19 -12.65
CA ALA A 366 -0.33 -2.35 -12.85
C ALA A 366 -0.02 -2.66 -14.33
N ASP A 367 -0.86 -2.18 -15.26
CA ASP A 367 -0.75 -2.31 -16.71
C ASP A 367 -0.02 -1.11 -17.38
N GLY A 368 0.45 -0.14 -16.60
CA GLY A 368 1.08 1.09 -17.12
C GLY A 368 0.09 2.15 -17.61
N THR A 369 -1.22 1.98 -17.36
CA THR A 369 -2.23 2.99 -17.69
C THR A 369 -2.22 4.12 -16.66
N PRO A 370 -2.12 5.40 -17.07
CA PRO A 370 -2.21 6.53 -16.15
C PRO A 370 -3.52 6.53 -15.34
N LEU A 371 -3.41 6.74 -14.04
CA LEU A 371 -4.56 6.80 -13.13
C LEU A 371 -5.10 8.23 -12.98
N PRO A 372 -6.42 8.40 -12.77
CA PRO A 372 -7.03 9.67 -12.40
C PRO A 372 -6.49 10.27 -11.09
N ALA A 373 -6.73 11.56 -10.88
CA ALA A 373 -6.37 12.24 -9.64
C ALA A 373 -7.00 11.57 -8.40
N GLY A 374 -6.18 11.41 -7.35
CA GLY A 374 -6.55 10.79 -6.08
C GLY A 374 -6.56 9.26 -6.06
N GLU A 375 -6.33 8.58 -7.20
CA GLU A 375 -6.17 7.11 -7.24
C GLU A 375 -4.72 6.71 -6.99
N VAL A 376 -4.52 5.73 -6.11
CA VAL A 376 -3.20 5.22 -5.73
C VAL A 376 -2.70 4.23 -6.79
N GLY A 377 -1.48 4.46 -7.27
CA GLY A 377 -0.79 3.59 -8.22
C GLY A 377 0.73 3.71 -8.11
N GLU A 378 1.44 3.06 -9.03
CA GLU A 378 2.91 3.14 -9.08
C GLU A 378 3.36 4.53 -9.54
N ILE A 379 4.29 5.13 -8.81
CA ILE A 379 4.90 6.40 -9.18
C ILE A 379 5.92 6.14 -10.30
N LEU A 380 5.80 6.92 -11.37
CA LEU A 380 6.63 6.84 -12.56
C LEU A 380 7.29 8.19 -12.79
N VAL A 381 8.59 8.21 -13.08
CA VAL A 381 9.37 9.44 -13.25
C VAL A 381 10.04 9.48 -14.62
N HIS A 382 9.98 10.63 -15.28
CA HIS A 382 10.70 10.89 -16.52
C HIS A 382 11.43 12.22 -16.42
N GLY A 383 12.72 12.26 -16.75
CA GLY A 383 13.46 13.53 -16.78
C GLY A 383 14.97 13.37 -16.88
N PRO A 384 15.70 14.48 -17.06
CA PRO A 384 17.15 14.48 -17.21
C PRO A 384 17.93 13.97 -15.99
N ALA A 385 17.33 14.02 -14.79
CA ALA A 385 17.93 13.50 -13.57
C ALA A 385 17.77 11.97 -13.38
N VAL A 386 16.99 11.29 -14.23
CA VAL A 386 16.87 9.82 -14.19
C VAL A 386 18.21 9.18 -14.55
N ALA A 387 18.73 8.34 -13.65
CA ALA A 387 20.03 7.70 -13.78
C ALA A 387 20.11 6.76 -15.01
N ALA A 388 21.32 6.42 -15.43
CA ALA A 388 21.53 5.63 -16.64
C ALA A 388 21.14 4.14 -16.50
N GLY A 389 20.85 3.67 -15.29
CA GLY A 389 20.48 2.29 -15.00
C GLY A 389 21.21 1.69 -13.81
N TYR A 390 21.23 0.36 -13.75
CA TYR A 390 21.99 -0.42 -12.78
C TYR A 390 23.25 -1.02 -13.42
N TRP A 391 24.38 -0.84 -12.73
CA TRP A 391 25.68 -1.38 -13.13
C TRP A 391 25.62 -2.91 -13.28
N ASN A 392 26.14 -3.43 -14.39
CA ASN A 392 26.17 -4.86 -14.72
C ASN A 392 24.79 -5.56 -14.61
N ARG A 393 23.68 -4.86 -14.88
CA ARG A 393 22.31 -5.41 -14.85
C ARG A 393 21.44 -4.83 -15.98
N PRO A 394 21.72 -5.14 -17.26
CA PRO A 394 20.98 -4.58 -18.40
C PRO A 394 19.50 -4.98 -18.44
N ASP A 395 19.17 -6.21 -18.02
CA ASP A 395 17.78 -6.69 -17.99
C ASP A 395 16.95 -5.91 -16.97
N LEU A 396 17.44 -5.81 -15.73
CA LEU A 396 16.80 -5.02 -14.67
C LEU A 396 16.75 -3.52 -15.03
N THR A 397 17.79 -3.02 -15.70
CA THR A 397 17.80 -1.63 -16.20
C THR A 397 16.66 -1.42 -17.20
N SER A 398 16.47 -2.33 -18.15
CA SER A 398 15.40 -2.23 -19.13
C SER A 398 14.01 -2.32 -18.48
N GLU A 399 13.86 -3.20 -17.48
CA GLU A 399 12.62 -3.36 -16.72
C GLU A 399 12.26 -2.09 -15.92
N VAL A 400 13.25 -1.47 -15.27
CA VAL A 400 13.03 -0.38 -14.31
C VAL A 400 13.10 1.00 -14.96
N PHE A 401 14.02 1.25 -15.90
CA PHE A 401 14.29 2.58 -16.47
C PHE A 401 13.65 2.81 -17.84
N ALA A 402 12.97 1.81 -18.42
CA ALA A 402 12.35 1.91 -19.73
C ALA A 402 10.89 1.42 -19.73
N ALA A 403 10.14 1.73 -18.66
CA ALA A 403 8.72 1.43 -18.62
C ALA A 403 7.94 2.25 -19.64
N ASN A 404 6.96 1.60 -20.27
CA ASN A 404 6.02 2.21 -21.18
C ASN A 404 4.79 2.68 -20.40
N VAL A 405 4.34 3.89 -20.69
CA VAL A 405 3.10 4.45 -20.15
C VAL A 405 2.12 4.63 -21.30
N SER A 406 0.90 4.12 -21.15
CA SER A 406 -0.13 4.19 -22.18
C SER A 406 -0.37 5.65 -22.62
N GLY A 407 -0.19 5.92 -23.91
CA GLY A 407 -0.34 7.26 -24.49
C GLY A 407 0.92 8.14 -24.44
N SER A 408 2.08 7.59 -24.09
CA SER A 408 3.37 8.29 -24.07
C SER A 408 4.46 7.48 -24.77
N ASP A 409 5.22 8.14 -25.65
CA ASP A 409 6.42 7.56 -26.30
C ASP A 409 7.71 7.69 -25.43
N LYS A 410 7.60 8.29 -24.24
CA LYS A 410 8.72 8.49 -23.31
C LYS A 410 9.03 7.20 -22.55
N LYS A 411 10.31 7.07 -22.15
CA LYS A 411 10.77 6.04 -21.22
C LYS A 411 10.63 6.54 -19.79
N TRP A 412 9.98 5.76 -18.96
CA TRP A 412 9.70 6.09 -17.56
C TRP A 412 10.51 5.19 -16.62
N LEU A 413 10.99 5.80 -15.53
CA LEU A 413 11.53 5.10 -14.36
C LEU A 413 10.38 4.62 -13.49
N ARG A 414 10.33 3.31 -13.24
CA ARG A 414 9.52 2.67 -12.20
C ARG A 414 10.17 2.86 -10.85
N THR A 415 9.58 3.65 -9.97
CA THR A 415 10.19 3.90 -8.66
C THR A 415 9.99 2.73 -7.69
N GLY A 416 8.98 1.89 -7.93
CA GLY A 416 8.52 0.87 -6.98
C GLY A 416 7.80 1.44 -5.74
N ASP A 417 7.61 2.76 -5.70
CA ASP A 417 6.86 3.47 -4.68
C ASP A 417 5.41 3.71 -5.17
N LEU A 418 4.47 3.73 -4.23
CA LEU A 418 3.05 3.99 -4.47
C LEU A 418 2.69 5.41 -4.06
N GLY A 419 1.76 6.00 -4.81
CA GLY A 419 1.25 7.33 -4.52
C GLY A 419 0.12 7.74 -5.45
N PHE A 420 -0.32 8.97 -5.31
CA PHE A 420 -1.34 9.58 -6.17
C PHE A 420 -0.97 11.03 -6.49
N LEU A 421 -1.47 11.51 -7.63
CA LEU A 421 -1.41 12.93 -7.99
C LEU A 421 -2.72 13.61 -7.63
N GLN A 422 -2.63 14.81 -7.07
CA GLN A 422 -3.77 15.67 -6.80
C GLN A 422 -3.35 17.11 -7.07
N ASP A 423 -4.05 17.79 -7.98
CA ASP A 423 -3.76 19.18 -8.37
C ASP A 423 -2.30 19.43 -8.82
N GLY A 424 -1.66 18.40 -9.40
CA GLY A 424 -0.26 18.45 -9.85
C GLY A 424 0.78 18.17 -8.75
N GLU A 425 0.33 17.92 -7.53
CA GLU A 425 1.18 17.55 -6.40
C GLU A 425 1.17 16.04 -6.16
N LEU A 426 2.35 15.50 -5.84
CA LEU A 426 2.57 14.10 -5.54
C LEU A 426 2.37 13.81 -4.05
N HIS A 427 1.63 12.74 -3.75
CA HIS A 427 1.43 12.22 -2.41
C HIS A 427 1.89 10.77 -2.39
N VAL A 428 2.84 10.43 -1.51
CA VAL A 428 3.47 9.10 -1.47
C VAL A 428 2.83 8.27 -0.37
N THR A 429 2.22 7.14 -0.72
CA THR A 429 1.47 6.25 0.19
C THR A 429 2.24 5.02 0.63
N GLY A 430 3.36 4.67 -0.02
CA GLY A 430 4.18 3.56 0.44
C GLY A 430 5.04 2.92 -0.65
N ARG A 431 5.35 1.63 -0.49
CA ARG A 431 6.13 0.84 -1.45
C ARG A 431 5.38 -0.40 -1.87
N ILE A 432 5.40 -0.72 -3.17
CA ILE A 432 4.72 -1.88 -3.75
C ILE A 432 5.09 -3.17 -3.00
N LYS A 433 6.39 -3.38 -2.79
CA LYS A 433 6.92 -4.59 -2.14
C LYS A 433 6.60 -4.70 -0.64
N ASP A 434 6.23 -3.58 0.00
CA ASP A 434 5.93 -3.54 1.43
C ASP A 434 4.43 -3.60 1.70
N VAL A 435 3.57 -3.48 0.67
CA VAL A 435 2.12 -3.58 0.81
C VAL A 435 1.74 -4.93 1.39
N ILE A 436 1.00 -4.90 2.49
CA ILE A 436 0.36 -6.07 3.07
C ILE A 436 -0.97 -6.26 2.34
N ILE A 437 -1.14 -7.39 1.67
CA ILE A 437 -2.39 -7.72 0.97
C ILE A 437 -3.14 -8.75 1.79
N VAL A 438 -4.29 -8.37 2.35
CA VAL A 438 -5.15 -9.27 3.12
C VAL A 438 -6.56 -9.16 2.56
N ARG A 439 -7.18 -10.29 2.23
CA ARG A 439 -8.55 -10.37 1.69
C ARG A 439 -8.78 -9.45 0.46
N GLY A 440 -7.75 -9.30 -0.38
CA GLY A 440 -7.80 -8.47 -1.59
C GLY A 440 -7.73 -6.97 -1.34
N ARG A 441 -7.44 -6.53 -0.11
CA ARG A 441 -7.23 -5.13 0.25
C ARG A 441 -5.77 -4.86 0.54
N ASN A 442 -5.28 -3.72 0.05
CA ASN A 442 -3.94 -3.22 0.32
C ASN A 442 -3.92 -2.52 1.68
N HIS A 443 -2.92 -2.84 2.49
CA HIS A 443 -2.65 -2.21 3.77
C HIS A 443 -1.19 -1.77 3.80
N HIS A 444 -0.97 -0.53 4.16
CA HIS A 444 0.36 0.04 4.26
C HIS A 444 0.92 -0.22 5.67
N PRO A 445 2.05 -0.93 5.80
CA PRO A 445 2.56 -1.36 7.11
C PRO A 445 2.90 -0.17 8.01
N GLN A 446 3.35 0.95 7.45
CA GLN A 446 3.70 2.14 8.24
C GLN A 446 2.51 2.74 9.00
N ASP A 447 1.29 2.60 8.50
CA ASP A 447 0.09 3.14 9.16
C ASP A 447 -0.25 2.30 10.38
N ILE A 448 -0.13 0.97 10.24
CA ILE A 448 -0.29 0.01 11.32
C ILE A 448 0.79 0.25 12.38
N GLU A 449 2.04 0.43 11.96
CA GLU A 449 3.17 0.72 12.85
C GLU A 449 2.98 2.05 13.60
N ARG A 450 2.51 3.10 12.92
CA ARG A 450 2.22 4.39 13.54
C ARG A 450 1.14 4.27 14.59
N LEU A 451 0.04 3.58 14.27
CA LEU A 451 -1.05 3.31 15.21
C LEU A 451 -0.52 2.60 16.47
N VAL A 452 0.34 1.59 16.32
CA VAL A 452 0.93 0.87 17.46
C VAL A 452 1.79 1.79 18.32
N VAL A 453 2.61 2.65 17.70
CA VAL A 453 3.46 3.62 18.43
C VAL A 453 2.62 4.63 19.19
N ASP A 454 1.54 5.14 18.59
CA ASP A 454 0.69 6.16 19.19
C ASP A 454 -0.15 5.61 20.34
N LEU A 455 -0.55 4.33 20.27
CA LEU A 455 -1.36 3.67 21.30
C LEU A 455 -0.56 3.14 22.49
N CYS A 456 0.69 2.73 22.29
CA CYS A 456 1.44 1.97 23.30
C CYS A 456 2.74 2.69 23.72
N PRO A 457 2.74 3.39 24.87
CA PRO A 457 3.92 4.06 25.40
C PRO A 457 5.11 3.14 25.70
N ALA A 458 4.88 1.84 25.89
CA ALA A 458 5.94 0.85 26.10
C ALA A 458 6.81 0.63 24.85
N VAL A 459 6.28 0.95 23.67
CA VAL A 459 6.94 0.73 22.38
C VAL A 459 7.89 1.88 22.03
N ARG A 460 8.99 1.55 21.35
CA ARG A 460 9.94 2.53 20.82
C ARG A 460 9.49 3.03 19.43
N PRO A 461 9.30 4.36 19.26
CA PRO A 461 8.99 4.93 17.96
C PRO A 461 10.02 4.56 16.90
N GLY A 462 9.55 4.30 15.68
CA GLY A 462 10.40 3.89 14.56
C GLY A 462 11.03 2.50 14.71
N CYS A 463 10.64 1.69 15.70
CA CYS A 463 11.13 0.33 15.92
C CYS A 463 9.98 -0.71 15.93
N VAL A 464 8.93 -0.47 15.14
CA VAL A 464 7.80 -1.40 14.97
C VAL A 464 7.79 -1.85 13.53
N ALA A 465 7.74 -3.16 13.29
CA ALA A 465 7.60 -3.74 11.96
C ALA A 465 6.25 -4.47 11.87
N ALA A 466 5.41 -4.05 10.93
CA ALA A 466 4.20 -4.76 10.54
C ALA A 466 4.45 -5.51 9.22
N PHE A 467 4.00 -6.75 9.14
CA PHE A 467 4.09 -7.57 7.92
C PHE A 467 2.97 -8.61 7.84
N ALA A 468 2.72 -9.13 6.64
CA ALA A 468 1.71 -10.16 6.41
C ALA A 468 2.02 -11.44 7.21
N ALA A 469 0.97 -11.97 7.85
CA ALA A 469 1.02 -13.24 8.57
C ALA A 469 1.37 -14.41 7.63
N PRO A 470 1.82 -15.57 8.16
CA PRO A 470 2.22 -16.72 7.32
C PRO A 470 1.10 -17.29 6.44
N ASP A 471 -0.16 -17.08 6.83
CA ASP A 471 -1.37 -17.51 6.13
C ASP A 471 -1.98 -16.42 5.23
N ASP A 472 -1.35 -15.24 5.17
CA ASP A 472 -1.82 -14.03 4.47
C ASP A 472 -3.26 -13.61 4.85
N GLN A 473 -3.76 -14.02 6.03
CA GLN A 473 -5.10 -13.69 6.53
C GLN A 473 -5.12 -12.54 7.54
N GLY A 474 -3.96 -12.02 7.92
CA GLY A 474 -3.81 -10.96 8.92
C GLY A 474 -2.40 -10.42 8.98
N VAL A 475 -2.06 -9.78 10.11
CA VAL A 475 -0.76 -9.11 10.29
C VAL A 475 0.00 -9.58 11.51
N VAL A 476 1.32 -9.60 11.43
CA VAL A 476 2.20 -9.78 12.58
C VAL A 476 2.87 -8.44 12.88
N ILE A 477 2.90 -8.08 14.16
CA ILE A 477 3.55 -6.89 14.67
C ILE A 477 4.76 -7.31 15.51
N VAL A 478 5.95 -6.83 15.17
CA VAL A 478 7.16 -6.97 16.01
C VAL A 478 7.63 -5.59 16.44
N ALA A 479 7.65 -5.32 17.74
CA ALA A 479 7.89 -4.01 18.31
C ALA A 479 9.02 -4.04 19.35
N GLU A 480 10.05 -3.19 19.18
CA GLU A 480 11.05 -3.01 20.23
C GLU A 480 10.47 -2.23 21.42
N LEU A 481 10.74 -2.73 22.61
CA LEU A 481 10.26 -2.14 23.86
C LEU A 481 11.27 -1.16 24.46
N ARG A 482 10.76 -0.17 25.20
CA ARG A 482 11.58 0.73 26.01
C ARG A 482 12.23 -0.06 27.16
N PRO A 483 13.43 0.34 27.64
CA PRO A 483 14.10 -0.36 28.73
C PRO A 483 13.19 -0.49 29.96
N GLY A 484 13.09 -1.71 30.49
CA GLY A 484 12.26 -2.01 31.67
C GLY A 484 10.75 -1.99 31.43
N GLN A 485 10.29 -1.89 30.17
CA GLN A 485 8.87 -2.00 29.81
C GLN A 485 8.57 -3.37 29.19
N SER A 486 7.33 -3.83 29.36
CA SER A 486 6.78 -5.04 28.74
C SER A 486 5.44 -4.71 28.08
N LEU A 487 5.02 -5.51 27.09
CA LEU A 487 3.64 -5.46 26.60
C LEU A 487 2.77 -6.33 27.50
N THR A 488 1.81 -5.71 28.18
CA THR A 488 0.78 -6.42 28.93
C THR A 488 -0.27 -7.03 27.99
N ASP A 489 -1.09 -7.94 28.49
CA ASP A 489 -2.23 -8.47 27.73
C ASP A 489 -3.23 -7.37 27.35
N ASP A 490 -3.41 -6.38 28.22
CA ASP A 490 -4.25 -5.20 27.94
C ASP A 490 -3.66 -4.33 26.82
N ASP A 491 -2.33 -4.17 26.74
CA ASP A 491 -1.69 -3.45 25.63
C ASP A 491 -1.91 -4.19 24.31
N ARG A 492 -1.75 -5.52 24.30
CA ARG A 492 -1.94 -6.35 23.12
C ARG A 492 -3.40 -6.33 22.65
N ALA A 493 -4.35 -6.45 23.57
CA ALA A 493 -5.78 -6.37 23.26
C ALA A 493 -6.16 -5.00 22.69
N ARG A 494 -5.64 -3.91 23.29
CA ARG A 494 -5.87 -2.54 22.80
C ARG A 494 -5.30 -2.33 21.40
N ILE A 495 -4.07 -2.77 21.15
CA ILE A 495 -3.45 -2.72 19.83
C ILE A 495 -4.28 -3.53 18.83
N ALA A 496 -4.68 -4.76 19.19
CA ALA A 496 -5.45 -5.62 18.30
C ALA A 496 -6.82 -5.05 17.94
N GLY A 497 -7.56 -4.57 18.94
CA GLY A 497 -8.87 -3.92 18.72
C GLY A 497 -8.75 -2.67 17.85
N ALA A 498 -7.71 -1.86 18.05
CA ALA A 498 -7.48 -0.67 17.24
C ALA A 498 -7.10 -1.01 15.78
N ILE A 499 -6.28 -2.04 15.56
CA ILE A 499 -5.95 -2.52 14.22
C ILE A 499 -7.21 -3.08 13.51
N ALA A 500 -8.03 -3.85 14.23
CA ALA A 500 -9.29 -4.37 13.69
C ALA A 500 -10.25 -3.24 13.31
N THR A 501 -10.38 -2.23 14.15
CA THR A 501 -11.29 -1.09 13.90
C THR A 501 -10.79 -0.20 12.77
N SER A 502 -9.49 0.10 12.73
CA SER A 502 -8.92 1.08 11.80
C SER A 502 -8.63 0.48 10.41
N PHE A 503 -8.28 -0.81 10.37
CA PHE A 503 -7.83 -1.47 9.15
C PHE A 503 -8.67 -2.69 8.76
N GLY A 504 -9.61 -3.14 9.57
CA GLY A 504 -10.37 -4.38 9.30
C GLY A 504 -9.50 -5.65 9.37
N LEU A 505 -8.38 -5.58 10.10
CA LEU A 505 -7.39 -6.65 10.21
C LEU A 505 -7.35 -7.23 11.62
N ALA A 506 -7.29 -8.56 11.73
CA ALA A 506 -6.93 -9.22 12.98
C ALA A 506 -5.40 -9.42 13.00
N PRO A 507 -4.67 -8.96 14.03
CA PRO A 507 -3.28 -9.34 14.19
C PRO A 507 -3.19 -10.84 14.49
N HIS A 508 -2.39 -11.55 13.71
CA HIS A 508 -2.01 -12.92 13.99
C HIS A 508 -1.17 -12.99 15.26
N GLU A 509 -0.25 -12.04 15.44
CA GLU A 509 0.57 -11.96 16.64
C GLU A 509 1.12 -10.54 16.84
N ILE A 510 1.28 -10.15 18.11
CA ILE A 510 1.99 -8.95 18.51
C ILE A 510 3.18 -9.43 19.35
N VAL A 511 4.40 -9.03 19.03
CA VAL A 511 5.62 -9.52 19.68
C VAL A 511 6.41 -8.33 20.21
N GLY A 512 6.63 -8.30 21.51
CA GLY A 512 7.46 -7.28 22.15
C GLY A 512 8.89 -7.80 22.31
N VAL A 513 9.85 -7.17 21.63
CA VAL A 513 11.25 -7.62 21.61
C VAL A 513 12.19 -6.62 22.28
N PRO A 514 13.38 -7.05 22.76
CA PRO A 514 14.41 -6.16 23.25
C PRO A 514 14.90 -5.14 22.20
N ARG A 515 15.64 -4.14 22.66
CA ARG A 515 16.31 -3.15 21.80
C ARG A 515 17.36 -3.83 20.92
N GLY A 516 17.39 -3.45 19.63
CA GLY A 516 18.36 -3.93 18.65
C GLY A 516 17.92 -5.20 17.91
N THR A 517 16.70 -5.66 18.16
CA THR A 517 16.15 -6.92 17.63
C THR A 517 15.36 -6.72 16.34
N VAL A 518 14.80 -5.53 16.09
CA VAL A 518 14.12 -5.20 14.83
C VAL A 518 15.16 -4.72 13.81
N PRO A 519 15.34 -5.42 12.66
CA PRO A 519 16.39 -5.11 11.72
C PRO A 519 16.14 -3.76 11.01
N LYS A 520 17.21 -2.97 10.90
CA LYS A 520 17.22 -1.66 10.24
C LYS A 520 18.42 -1.53 9.30
N THR A 521 18.29 -0.66 8.32
CA THR A 521 19.41 -0.21 7.46
C THR A 521 20.33 0.74 8.23
N THR A 522 21.51 1.01 7.68
CA THR A 522 22.45 2.02 8.21
C THR A 522 21.85 3.43 8.24
N SER A 523 20.85 3.70 7.39
CA SER A 523 20.09 4.96 7.39
C SER A 523 18.89 4.94 8.35
N GLY A 524 18.70 3.88 9.14
CA GLY A 524 17.63 3.77 10.13
C GLY A 524 16.30 3.19 9.63
N LYS A 525 16.15 2.93 8.31
CA LYS A 525 14.91 2.39 7.72
C LYS A 525 14.66 0.94 8.16
N LEU A 526 13.41 0.61 8.50
CA LEU A 526 12.98 -0.74 8.87
C LEU A 526 13.15 -1.75 7.73
N ARG A 527 13.66 -2.94 8.05
CA ARG A 527 13.76 -4.08 7.10
C ARG A 527 12.63 -5.09 7.37
N ARG A 528 11.39 -4.74 7.04
CA ARG A 528 10.18 -5.56 7.30
C ARG A 528 10.29 -6.99 6.76
N GLY A 529 10.80 -7.14 5.54
CA GLY A 529 11.02 -8.46 4.93
C GLY A 529 12.00 -9.33 5.73
N GLU A 530 13.11 -8.75 6.22
CA GLU A 530 14.04 -9.49 7.09
C GLU A 530 13.39 -9.81 8.43
N CYS A 531 12.62 -8.88 9.00
CA CYS A 531 11.86 -9.13 10.23
C CYS A 531 10.88 -10.31 10.06
N ARG A 532 10.17 -10.38 8.92
CA ARG A 532 9.33 -11.53 8.56
C ARG A 532 10.13 -12.82 8.43
N THR A 533 11.29 -12.80 7.77
CA THR A 533 12.18 -13.97 7.66
C THR A 533 12.62 -14.47 9.03
N ARG A 534 13.07 -13.57 9.92
CA ARG A 534 13.47 -13.89 11.30
C ARG A 534 12.30 -14.46 12.12
N TYR A 535 11.12 -13.87 11.98
CA TYR A 535 9.90 -14.37 12.61
C TYR A 535 9.56 -15.80 12.17
N LEU A 536 9.60 -16.09 10.87
CA LEU A 536 9.33 -17.41 10.30
C LEU A 536 10.40 -18.45 10.70
N ALA A 537 11.66 -18.01 10.85
CA ALA A 537 12.75 -18.84 11.34
C ALA A 537 12.66 -19.17 12.83
N GLY A 538 11.80 -18.46 13.58
CA GLY A 538 11.64 -18.64 15.02
C GLY A 538 12.58 -17.80 15.88
N ASP A 539 13.30 -16.84 15.30
CA ASP A 539 14.27 -15.99 16.03
C ASP A 539 13.62 -15.15 17.14
N TYR A 540 12.31 -14.95 17.07
CA TYR A 540 11.54 -14.23 18.09
C TYR A 540 10.81 -15.16 19.06
N ALA A 541 10.96 -16.48 18.97
CA ALA A 541 10.19 -17.48 19.73
C ALA A 541 10.19 -17.23 21.24
N ASP A 542 11.33 -16.86 21.81
CA ASP A 542 11.49 -16.60 23.25
C ASP A 542 10.74 -15.33 23.73
N HIS A 543 10.32 -14.48 22.79
CA HIS A 543 9.56 -13.26 23.04
C HIS A 543 8.09 -13.38 22.61
N ARG A 544 7.74 -14.52 21.99
CA ARG A 544 6.35 -14.84 21.66
C ARG A 544 5.62 -15.13 22.95
N PHE A 545 4.43 -14.58 23.07
CA PHE A 545 3.59 -14.87 24.21
C PHE A 545 3.08 -16.32 24.05
N ASP A 546 3.33 -17.17 25.04
CA ASP A 546 2.80 -18.53 25.05
C ASP A 546 1.29 -18.47 25.28
N HIS A 547 0.52 -18.36 24.20
CA HIS A 547 -0.90 -18.68 24.24
C HIS A 547 -1.05 -20.19 24.29
N GLY A 548 -0.80 -20.77 25.47
CA GLY A 548 -0.95 -22.17 25.85
C GLY A 548 -1.34 -23.05 24.67
N ARG A 549 -0.35 -23.57 23.95
CA ARG A 549 -0.55 -24.38 22.73
C ARG A 549 -1.15 -25.77 22.99
N GLY A 550 -1.68 -26.03 24.19
CA GLY A 550 -2.33 -27.29 24.56
C GLY A 550 -3.62 -27.06 25.34
N PRO A 551 -4.50 -28.07 25.42
CA PRO A 551 -5.64 -28.04 26.33
C PRO A 551 -5.16 -27.69 27.74
N THR A 552 -5.78 -26.70 28.36
CA THR A 552 -5.52 -26.35 29.76
C THR A 552 -5.93 -27.56 30.61
N PRO A 553 -5.15 -27.97 31.63
CA PRO A 553 -5.56 -29.07 32.51
C PRO A 553 -6.91 -28.73 33.17
N GLY A 554 -8.00 -29.35 32.70
CA GLY A 554 -9.36 -29.08 33.17
C GLY A 554 -10.43 -28.89 32.08
N ASP A 555 -10.05 -28.73 30.81
CA ASP A 555 -11.03 -28.59 29.71
C ASP A 555 -11.75 -29.92 29.41
N THR A 556 -13.08 -29.90 29.36
CA THR A 556 -13.88 -31.00 28.80
C THR A 556 -13.91 -30.89 27.27
N ALA A 557 -14.24 -31.98 26.55
CA ALA A 557 -14.29 -31.94 25.08
C ALA A 557 -15.18 -30.79 24.51
N PRO A 558 -16.33 -30.43 25.13
CA PRO A 558 -17.13 -29.29 24.73
C PRO A 558 -16.46 -27.93 24.97
N THR A 559 -15.74 -27.73 26.09
CA THR A 559 -15.07 -26.44 26.37
C THR A 559 -13.83 -26.24 25.49
N ALA A 560 -13.11 -27.32 25.16
CA ALA A 560 -12.04 -27.30 24.18
C ALA A 560 -12.55 -26.93 22.77
N ALA A 561 -13.77 -27.35 22.41
CA ALA A 561 -14.40 -26.99 21.15
C ALA A 561 -14.73 -25.49 21.06
N VAL A 562 -15.18 -24.86 22.15
CA VAL A 562 -15.39 -23.39 22.21
C VAL A 562 -14.10 -22.63 21.97
N ARG A 563 -13.01 -22.99 22.67
CA ARG A 563 -11.70 -22.34 22.48
C ARG A 563 -11.18 -22.51 21.05
N ARG A 564 -11.40 -23.68 20.44
CA ARG A 564 -11.03 -23.93 19.04
C ARG A 564 -11.84 -23.04 18.09
N ALA A 565 -13.14 -22.96 18.28
CA ALA A 565 -14.04 -22.15 17.45
C ALA A 565 -13.70 -20.66 17.55
N VAL A 566 -13.48 -20.15 18.76
CA VAL A 566 -13.03 -18.76 19.00
C VAL A 566 -11.70 -18.49 18.30
N ARG A 567 -10.74 -19.40 18.42
CA ARG A 567 -9.42 -19.26 17.76
C ARG A 567 -9.51 -19.24 16.24
N GLU A 568 -10.39 -20.07 15.67
CA GLU A 568 -10.59 -20.12 14.23
C GLU A 568 -11.22 -18.82 13.67
N VAL A 569 -12.07 -18.17 14.47
CA VAL A 569 -12.79 -16.96 14.04
C VAL A 569 -12.01 -15.68 14.36
N LEU A 570 -11.41 -15.58 15.54
CA LEU A 570 -10.82 -14.36 16.09
C LEU A 570 -9.29 -14.41 16.22
N GLY A 571 -8.66 -15.53 15.89
CA GLY A 571 -7.22 -15.71 16.04
C GLY A 571 -6.79 -16.01 17.49
N THR A 572 -5.50 -15.82 17.78
CA THR A 572 -4.92 -16.15 19.09
C THR A 572 -4.88 -14.94 20.03
N GLY A 573 -4.99 -15.16 21.34
CA GLY A 573 -4.90 -14.10 22.36
C GLY A 573 -6.23 -13.48 22.78
N VAL A 574 -7.35 -14.13 22.48
CA VAL A 574 -8.66 -13.77 23.03
C VAL A 574 -8.68 -14.15 24.52
N GLY A 575 -8.92 -13.16 25.39
CA GLY A 575 -8.99 -13.37 26.84
C GLY A 575 -10.29 -14.05 27.24
N ASP A 576 -10.25 -14.88 28.28
CA ASP A 576 -11.41 -15.70 28.66
C ASP A 576 -12.56 -14.89 29.24
N ASP A 577 -12.25 -13.83 29.98
CA ASP A 577 -13.22 -13.05 30.75
C ASP A 577 -13.62 -11.73 30.07
N ARG A 578 -13.23 -11.52 28.81
CA ARG A 578 -13.49 -10.29 28.06
C ARG A 578 -14.55 -10.51 26.97
N PRO A 579 -15.41 -9.51 26.70
CA PRO A 579 -16.35 -9.55 25.59
C PRO A 579 -15.65 -9.81 24.25
N LEU A 580 -16.13 -10.79 23.49
CA LEU A 580 -15.55 -11.19 22.20
C LEU A 580 -15.57 -10.06 21.15
N THR A 581 -16.52 -9.13 21.26
CA THR A 581 -16.61 -7.93 20.40
C THR A 581 -15.40 -7.01 20.54
N LEU A 582 -14.75 -6.97 21.70
CA LEU A 582 -13.50 -6.21 21.92
C LEU A 582 -12.29 -6.87 21.25
N HIS A 583 -12.43 -8.13 20.83
CA HIS A 583 -11.43 -8.90 20.11
C HIS A 583 -11.73 -8.99 18.60
N GLY A 584 -12.60 -8.11 18.09
CA GLY A 584 -12.89 -8.01 16.65
C GLY A 584 -14.00 -8.95 16.16
N LEU A 585 -14.85 -9.48 17.05
CA LEU A 585 -16.02 -10.25 16.65
C LEU A 585 -17.09 -9.34 16.02
N ASP A 586 -17.24 -9.45 14.70
CA ASP A 586 -18.33 -8.84 13.94
C ASP A 586 -19.54 -9.81 13.80
N SER A 587 -20.61 -9.36 13.14
CA SER A 587 -21.82 -10.18 12.97
C SER A 587 -21.58 -11.46 12.16
N LEU A 588 -20.61 -11.45 11.24
CA LEU A 588 -20.30 -12.61 10.41
C LEU A 588 -19.47 -13.64 11.18
N GLY A 589 -18.48 -13.16 11.92
CA GLY A 589 -17.72 -13.94 12.87
C GLY A 589 -18.61 -14.55 13.95
N ALA A 590 -19.62 -13.81 14.43
CA ALA A 590 -20.57 -14.32 15.41
C ALA A 590 -21.42 -15.48 14.87
N VAL A 591 -21.95 -15.37 13.64
CA VAL A 591 -22.68 -16.48 12.99
C VAL A 591 -21.79 -17.70 12.82
N ARG A 592 -20.56 -17.51 12.33
CA ARG A 592 -19.59 -18.61 12.15
C ARG A 592 -19.20 -19.26 13.47
N LEU A 593 -19.04 -18.44 14.52
CA LEU A 593 -18.71 -18.91 15.86
C LEU A 593 -19.86 -19.74 16.45
N THR A 594 -21.11 -19.30 16.31
CA THR A 594 -22.29 -20.09 16.67
C THR A 594 -22.32 -21.44 15.94
N GLU A 595 -22.09 -21.46 14.62
CA GLU A 595 -22.09 -22.70 13.83
C GLU A 595 -21.02 -23.69 14.30
N LEU A 596 -19.79 -23.20 14.54
CA LEU A 596 -18.68 -24.03 14.98
C LEU A 596 -18.92 -24.58 16.40
N ILE A 597 -19.49 -23.78 17.31
CA ILE A 597 -19.84 -24.23 18.66
C ILE A 597 -20.99 -25.25 18.61
N ALA A 598 -22.05 -24.99 17.85
CA ALA A 598 -23.15 -25.94 17.67
C ALA A 598 -22.65 -27.28 17.11
N ARG A 599 -21.79 -27.23 16.09
CA ARG A 599 -21.22 -28.43 15.45
C ARG A 599 -20.30 -29.23 16.36
N HIS A 600 -19.44 -28.57 17.14
CA HIS A 600 -18.37 -29.23 17.87
C HIS A 600 -18.65 -29.43 19.36
N ALA A 601 -19.56 -28.64 19.94
CA ALA A 601 -19.98 -28.73 21.33
C ALA A 601 -21.45 -29.13 21.51
N GLY A 602 -22.27 -29.12 20.43
CA GLY A 602 -23.67 -29.54 20.49
C GLY A 602 -24.62 -28.54 21.15
N VAL A 603 -24.22 -27.27 21.21
CA VAL A 603 -24.93 -26.20 21.92
C VAL A 603 -25.16 -25.02 20.99
N ASP A 604 -26.42 -24.62 20.82
CA ASP A 604 -26.77 -23.42 20.07
C ASP A 604 -26.61 -22.16 20.92
N ILE A 605 -25.85 -21.20 20.40
CA ILE A 605 -25.58 -19.92 21.06
C ILE A 605 -26.18 -18.81 20.20
N PRO A 606 -27.18 -18.05 20.70
CA PRO A 606 -27.75 -16.94 19.95
C PRO A 606 -26.67 -15.94 19.53
N VAL A 607 -26.69 -15.52 18.26
CA VAL A 607 -25.78 -14.48 17.74
C VAL A 607 -25.87 -13.19 18.55
N ARG A 608 -27.07 -12.88 19.06
CA ARG A 608 -27.30 -11.76 19.98
C ARG A 608 -26.37 -11.83 21.19
N ASP A 609 -26.32 -12.98 21.88
CA ASP A 609 -25.54 -13.15 23.11
C ASP A 609 -24.04 -12.91 22.83
N LEU A 610 -23.55 -13.35 21.67
CA LEU A 610 -22.17 -13.10 21.23
C LEU A 610 -21.90 -11.60 21.02
N LEU A 611 -22.85 -10.86 20.43
CA LEU A 611 -22.73 -9.43 20.15
C LEU A 611 -23.01 -8.54 21.37
N GLU A 612 -23.81 -9.00 22.32
CA GLU A 612 -24.13 -8.30 23.58
C GLU A 612 -23.08 -8.54 24.69
N GLY A 613 -21.98 -9.21 24.37
CA GLY A 613 -20.76 -9.22 25.18
C GLY A 613 -20.39 -10.57 25.80
N ALA A 614 -20.77 -11.69 25.17
CA ALA A 614 -20.29 -13.00 25.58
C ALA A 614 -18.76 -13.06 25.67
N THR A 615 -18.27 -13.80 26.65
CA THR A 615 -16.85 -14.06 26.90
C THR A 615 -16.56 -15.54 26.67
N VAL A 616 -15.30 -15.92 26.42
CA VAL A 616 -14.96 -17.35 26.23
C VAL A 616 -15.31 -18.16 27.47
N ALA A 617 -15.07 -17.63 28.67
CA ALA A 617 -15.44 -18.25 29.94
C ALA A 617 -16.96 -18.46 30.05
N GLY A 618 -17.76 -17.44 29.70
CA GLY A 618 -19.22 -17.54 29.72
C GLY A 618 -19.76 -18.56 28.70
N LEU A 619 -19.12 -18.66 27.52
CA LEU A 619 -19.47 -19.68 26.53
C LEU A 619 -19.07 -21.08 27.00
N MET A 620 -17.90 -21.24 27.61
CA MET A 620 -17.45 -22.52 28.18
C MET A 620 -18.35 -23.00 29.32
N GLU A 621 -18.79 -22.11 30.20
CA GLU A 621 -19.74 -22.42 31.28
C GLU A 621 -21.09 -22.88 30.72
N ARG A 622 -21.60 -22.15 29.72
CA ARG A 622 -22.88 -22.47 29.07
C ARG A 622 -22.84 -23.78 28.31
N VAL A 623 -21.70 -24.08 27.68
CA VAL A 623 -21.46 -25.35 26.99
C VAL A 623 -21.23 -26.51 27.97
N GLY A 624 -20.60 -26.26 29.11
CA GLY A 624 -20.37 -27.26 30.16
C GLY A 624 -21.63 -27.69 30.91
N THR A 625 -22.73 -26.93 30.78
CA THR A 625 -24.00 -27.14 31.50
C THR A 625 -25.17 -27.55 30.60
N ALA A 626 -25.00 -27.51 29.28
CA ALA A 626 -26.09 -27.78 28.33
C ALA A 626 -26.23 -29.27 28.00
N GLU A 627 -27.47 -29.77 27.96
CA GLU A 627 -27.78 -31.06 27.32
C GLU A 627 -27.82 -30.86 25.79
N PRO A 628 -27.19 -31.75 25.00
CA PRO A 628 -27.15 -31.62 23.56
C PRO A 628 -28.55 -31.63 22.95
N ALA A 629 -28.84 -30.65 22.09
CA ALA A 629 -30.13 -30.52 21.44
C ALA A 629 -30.43 -31.76 20.57
N PRO A 630 -31.63 -32.37 20.69
CA PRO A 630 -31.98 -33.53 19.89
C PRO A 630 -32.17 -33.14 18.42
N VAL A 631 -31.36 -33.74 17.54
CA VAL A 631 -31.57 -33.68 16.10
C VAL A 631 -32.88 -34.43 15.78
N ARG A 632 -33.95 -33.69 15.51
CA ARG A 632 -35.26 -34.26 15.14
C ARG A 632 -35.27 -34.59 13.65
N ALA A 633 -35.27 -35.87 13.32
CA ALA A 633 -35.53 -36.37 11.97
C ALA A 633 -37.03 -36.52 11.75
N GLY A 634 -37.56 -35.83 10.74
CA GLY A 634 -38.93 -35.98 10.25
C GLY A 634 -38.97 -35.73 8.73
N ASP A 635 -39.68 -36.58 7.99
CA ASP A 635 -39.57 -36.75 6.53
C ASP A 635 -40.53 -35.85 5.70
N GLU A 636 -41.18 -34.86 6.29
CA GLU A 636 -42.39 -34.23 5.69
C GLU A 636 -42.16 -32.95 4.85
N ALA A 637 -40.96 -32.37 4.77
CA ALA A 637 -40.75 -31.05 4.12
C ALA A 637 -40.04 -31.08 2.75
N SER A 638 -39.93 -32.24 2.08
CA SER A 638 -39.19 -32.29 0.82
C SER A 638 -39.82 -31.41 -0.28
N GLY A 639 -39.03 -30.45 -0.78
CA GLY A 639 -39.46 -29.49 -1.79
C GLY A 639 -40.40 -28.39 -1.29
N ALA A 640 -40.57 -28.21 0.02
CA ALA A 640 -41.29 -27.07 0.59
C ALA A 640 -40.53 -25.74 0.43
N LEU A 641 -41.20 -24.60 0.33
CA LEU A 641 -40.51 -23.30 0.32
C LEU A 641 -40.16 -22.82 1.73
N SER A 642 -39.03 -22.12 1.85
CA SER A 642 -38.78 -21.25 3.02
C SER A 642 -39.64 -19.98 2.94
N LYS A 643 -39.87 -19.29 4.05
CA LYS A 643 -40.60 -18.00 4.06
C LYS A 643 -39.94 -16.93 3.20
N ALA A 644 -38.61 -16.95 3.09
CA ALA A 644 -37.88 -16.07 2.17
C ALA A 644 -38.19 -16.41 0.71
N GLN A 645 -38.20 -17.70 0.35
CA GLN A 645 -38.55 -18.15 -0.99
C GLN A 645 -40.03 -17.88 -1.34
N GLU A 646 -40.95 -18.09 -0.40
CA GLU A 646 -42.38 -17.71 -0.57
C GLU A 646 -42.53 -16.22 -0.88
N SER A 647 -41.86 -15.36 -0.11
CA SER A 647 -41.87 -13.91 -0.30
C SER A 647 -41.30 -13.49 -1.65
N LEU A 648 -40.14 -14.02 -2.03
CA LEU A 648 -39.51 -13.71 -3.31
C LEU A 648 -40.32 -14.24 -4.50
N LEU A 649 -40.92 -15.42 -4.38
CA LEU A 649 -41.79 -15.97 -5.41
C LEU A 649 -43.05 -15.11 -5.57
N PHE A 650 -43.65 -14.65 -4.47
CA PHE A 650 -44.77 -13.72 -4.49
C PHE A 650 -44.42 -12.39 -5.16
N LEU A 651 -43.28 -11.79 -4.83
CA LEU A 651 -42.82 -10.55 -5.45
C LEU A 651 -42.55 -10.72 -6.94
N HIS A 652 -41.98 -11.86 -7.34
CA HIS A 652 -41.80 -12.20 -8.74
C HIS A 652 -43.16 -12.34 -9.46
N MET A 653 -44.16 -13.00 -8.86
CA MET A 653 -45.50 -13.10 -9.45
C MET A 653 -46.18 -11.73 -9.63
N LEU A 654 -45.90 -10.75 -8.77
CA LEU A 654 -46.41 -9.38 -8.92
C LEU A 654 -45.76 -8.60 -10.07
N ALA A 655 -44.49 -8.91 -10.38
CA ALA A 655 -43.75 -8.26 -11.44
C ALA A 655 -42.81 -9.27 -12.17
N PRO A 656 -43.36 -10.15 -13.03
CA PRO A 656 -42.60 -11.24 -13.65
C PRO A 656 -41.44 -10.78 -14.54
N ASP A 657 -41.59 -9.58 -15.13
CA ASP A 657 -40.57 -8.97 -16.00
C ASP A 657 -39.51 -8.15 -15.22
N SER A 658 -39.56 -8.16 -13.89
CA SER A 658 -38.63 -7.41 -13.05
C SER A 658 -37.28 -8.11 -12.91
N ASP A 659 -36.20 -7.34 -13.02
CA ASP A 659 -34.82 -7.77 -12.76
C ASP A 659 -34.34 -7.41 -11.35
N ALA A 660 -35.20 -6.83 -10.50
CA ALA A 660 -34.83 -6.33 -9.18
C ALA A 660 -34.27 -7.41 -8.23
N TYR A 661 -34.59 -8.70 -8.49
CA TYR A 661 -34.11 -9.85 -7.73
C TYR A 661 -33.15 -10.74 -8.54
N THR A 662 -32.53 -10.19 -9.58
CA THR A 662 -31.44 -10.84 -10.29
C THR A 662 -30.10 -10.46 -9.68
N ILE A 663 -29.29 -11.46 -9.37
CA ILE A 663 -27.91 -11.31 -8.93
C ILE A 663 -27.01 -11.62 -10.12
N SER A 664 -26.16 -10.68 -10.51
CA SER A 664 -25.21 -10.84 -11.61
C SER A 664 -23.80 -10.56 -11.12
N PHE A 665 -22.90 -11.51 -11.33
CA PHE A 665 -21.47 -11.39 -11.07
C PHE A 665 -20.69 -11.67 -12.35
N ALA A 666 -19.71 -10.83 -12.67
CA ALA A 666 -18.81 -11.02 -13.80
C ALA A 666 -17.36 -10.95 -13.34
N CYS A 667 -16.52 -11.86 -13.86
CA CYS A 667 -15.10 -11.88 -13.56
C CYS A 667 -14.26 -12.12 -14.82
N GLU A 668 -13.05 -11.58 -14.77
CA GLU A 668 -11.98 -11.85 -15.73
C GLU A 668 -10.83 -12.49 -14.96
N PRO A 669 -10.45 -13.73 -15.28
CA PRO A 669 -9.30 -14.37 -14.66
C PRO A 669 -8.01 -13.61 -15.00
N GLY A 670 -7.09 -13.51 -14.04
CA GLY A 670 -5.84 -12.78 -14.21
C GLY A 670 -4.89 -13.44 -15.23
N PRO A 671 -3.82 -12.72 -15.64
CA PRO A 671 -2.81 -13.24 -16.55
C PRO A 671 -2.22 -14.57 -16.06
N GLY A 672 -2.06 -15.54 -16.97
CA GLY A 672 -1.52 -16.87 -16.64
C GLY A 672 -2.57 -17.89 -16.15
N THR A 673 -3.85 -17.53 -16.11
CA THR A 673 -4.93 -18.50 -15.86
C THR A 673 -5.06 -19.48 -17.02
N ASP A 674 -5.07 -20.77 -16.71
CA ASP A 674 -5.51 -21.80 -17.65
C ASP A 674 -7.03 -21.75 -17.76
N HIS A 675 -7.52 -21.16 -18.84
CA HIS A 675 -8.94 -20.93 -19.03
C HIS A 675 -9.75 -22.22 -19.17
N ASP A 676 -9.17 -23.29 -19.71
CA ASP A 676 -9.93 -24.54 -19.90
C ASP A 676 -10.16 -25.21 -18.54
N LEU A 677 -9.15 -25.20 -17.67
CA LEU A 677 -9.27 -25.66 -16.29
C LEU A 677 -10.18 -24.75 -15.46
N PHE A 678 -10.15 -23.43 -15.71
CA PHE A 678 -11.05 -22.48 -15.03
C PHE A 678 -12.52 -22.73 -15.40
N GLU A 679 -12.81 -22.90 -16.70
CA GLU A 679 -14.15 -23.22 -17.20
C GLU A 679 -14.66 -24.57 -16.67
N GLN A 680 -13.75 -25.54 -16.49
CA GLN A 680 -14.08 -26.79 -15.82
C GLN A 680 -14.39 -26.58 -14.33
N ALA A 681 -13.53 -25.86 -13.60
CA ALA A 681 -13.72 -25.58 -12.17
C ALA A 681 -15.02 -24.81 -11.90
N LEU A 682 -15.34 -23.81 -12.73
CA LEU A 682 -16.56 -23.01 -12.60
C LEU A 682 -17.82 -23.86 -12.78
N ARG A 683 -17.84 -24.74 -13.79
CA ARG A 683 -18.94 -25.70 -13.95
C ARG A 683 -19.04 -26.64 -12.76
N THR A 684 -17.92 -27.22 -12.31
CA THR A 684 -17.91 -28.10 -11.13
C THR A 684 -18.46 -27.41 -9.88
N ALA A 685 -18.07 -26.16 -9.63
CA ALA A 685 -18.56 -25.40 -8.48
C ALA A 685 -20.06 -25.11 -8.55
N LEU A 686 -20.58 -24.77 -9.73
CA LEU A 686 -22.02 -24.52 -9.94
C LEU A 686 -22.84 -25.81 -9.88
N GLU A 687 -22.35 -26.90 -10.48
CA GLU A 687 -22.98 -28.23 -10.44
C GLU A 687 -23.05 -28.83 -9.04
N HIS A 688 -22.12 -28.45 -8.17
CA HIS A 688 -22.03 -28.92 -6.80
C HIS A 688 -23.12 -28.29 -5.89
N GLN A 689 -23.80 -27.23 -6.31
CA GLN A 689 -24.81 -26.53 -5.50
C GLN A 689 -26.24 -27.02 -5.80
N PRO A 690 -26.90 -27.74 -4.87
CA PRO A 690 -28.22 -28.34 -5.14
C PRO A 690 -29.32 -27.32 -5.44
N GLU A 691 -29.34 -26.17 -4.75
CA GLU A 691 -30.39 -25.16 -4.96
C GLU A 691 -30.31 -24.47 -6.33
N LEU A 692 -29.16 -24.48 -7.03
CA LEU A 692 -29.09 -23.98 -8.41
C LEU A 692 -29.83 -24.90 -9.41
N HIS A 693 -30.14 -26.14 -8.98
CA HIS A 693 -30.76 -27.17 -9.79
C HIS A 693 -32.26 -27.30 -9.53
N VAL A 694 -32.90 -26.30 -8.90
CA VAL A 694 -34.34 -26.31 -8.63
C VAL A 694 -35.10 -25.25 -9.43
N ARG A 695 -36.37 -25.56 -9.68
CA ARG A 695 -37.40 -24.68 -10.23
C ARG A 695 -38.54 -24.57 -9.23
N PHE A 696 -39.34 -23.53 -9.34
CA PHE A 696 -40.39 -23.17 -8.40
C PHE A 696 -41.74 -23.26 -9.09
N THR A 697 -42.57 -24.21 -8.69
CA THR A 697 -43.93 -24.37 -9.21
C THR A 697 -44.92 -23.72 -8.24
N SER A 698 -45.94 -23.05 -8.79
CA SER A 698 -47.06 -22.53 -8.00
C SER A 698 -48.30 -23.40 -8.25
N SER A 699 -48.85 -24.03 -7.20
CA SER A 699 -50.12 -24.75 -7.27
C SER A 699 -51.11 -24.13 -6.29
N GLY A 700 -51.70 -22.98 -6.66
CA GLY A 700 -52.62 -22.26 -5.79
C GLY A 700 -51.90 -21.46 -4.71
N ALA A 701 -52.28 -21.63 -3.44
CA ALA A 701 -51.71 -20.88 -2.31
C ALA A 701 -50.32 -21.38 -1.85
N ASP A 702 -49.91 -22.57 -2.30
CA ASP A 702 -48.67 -23.21 -1.87
C ASP A 702 -47.72 -23.42 -3.07
N GLY A 703 -46.51 -22.86 -2.98
CA GLY A 703 -45.44 -23.09 -3.94
C GLY A 703 -44.54 -24.27 -3.52
N ARG A 704 -43.83 -24.87 -4.49
CA ARG A 704 -42.88 -25.97 -4.25
C ARG A 704 -41.58 -25.80 -5.03
N ARG A 705 -40.50 -26.36 -4.50
CA ARG A 705 -39.23 -26.59 -5.18
C ARG A 705 -39.22 -27.96 -5.83
N GLU A 706 -38.90 -27.99 -7.11
CA GLU A 706 -38.78 -29.22 -7.89
C GLU A 706 -37.45 -29.22 -8.65
N PRO A 707 -36.84 -30.39 -8.89
CA PRO A 707 -35.59 -30.43 -9.65
C PRO A 707 -35.79 -29.99 -11.11
N VAL A 708 -34.81 -29.27 -11.63
CA VAL A 708 -34.64 -28.96 -13.05
C VAL A 708 -34.12 -30.21 -13.75
N SER A 709 -34.59 -30.49 -14.97
CA SER A 709 -34.09 -31.62 -15.75
C SER A 709 -32.59 -31.50 -16.01
N THR A 710 -31.84 -32.60 -15.90
CA THR A 710 -30.39 -32.65 -16.13
C THR A 710 -29.98 -32.07 -17.48
N ARG A 711 -30.82 -32.23 -18.51
CA ARG A 711 -30.59 -31.66 -19.84
C ARG A 711 -30.58 -30.13 -19.81
N ARG A 712 -31.62 -29.51 -19.26
CA ARG A 712 -31.71 -28.04 -19.15
C ARG A 712 -30.58 -27.45 -18.31
N MET A 713 -30.19 -28.13 -17.24
CA MET A 713 -29.07 -27.68 -16.42
C MET A 713 -27.74 -27.73 -17.18
N ARG A 714 -27.49 -28.83 -17.92
CA ARG A 714 -26.31 -28.96 -18.79
C ARG A 714 -26.27 -27.85 -19.84
N ASP A 715 -27.41 -27.53 -20.46
CA ASP A 715 -27.50 -26.48 -21.47
C ASP A 715 -27.22 -25.09 -20.86
N ALA A 716 -27.70 -24.83 -19.63
CA ALA A 716 -27.47 -23.57 -18.92
C ALA A 716 -26.01 -23.37 -18.46
N LEU A 717 -25.28 -24.48 -18.21
CA LEU A 717 -23.86 -24.48 -17.82
C LEU A 717 -22.90 -24.52 -19.02
N ALA A 718 -23.41 -24.48 -20.25
CA ALA A 718 -22.59 -24.51 -21.45
C ALA A 718 -21.87 -23.17 -21.68
N LEU A 719 -20.54 -23.17 -21.54
CA LEU A 719 -19.67 -22.00 -21.74
C LEU A 719 -19.29 -21.80 -23.21
N THR A 720 -20.29 -21.55 -24.05
CA THR A 720 -20.03 -21.21 -25.47
C THR A 720 -19.55 -19.75 -25.57
N PRO A 721 -18.47 -19.45 -26.30
CA PRO A 721 -18.02 -18.07 -26.49
C PRO A 721 -19.08 -17.23 -27.20
N VAL A 722 -19.36 -16.06 -26.63
CA VAL A 722 -20.23 -15.04 -27.21
C VAL A 722 -19.35 -13.86 -27.63
N PRO A 723 -19.10 -13.66 -28.94
CA PRO A 723 -18.33 -12.54 -29.44
C PRO A 723 -19.00 -11.20 -29.10
N VAL A 724 -18.24 -10.26 -28.55
CA VAL A 724 -18.71 -8.91 -28.20
C VAL A 724 -17.61 -7.88 -28.45
N ALA A 725 -17.98 -6.72 -28.97
CA ALA A 725 -17.05 -5.60 -29.13
C ALA A 725 -16.67 -5.01 -27.77
N GLU A 726 -15.43 -4.53 -27.63
CA GLU A 726 -14.87 -4.05 -26.35
C GLU A 726 -15.73 -2.93 -25.72
N ASP A 727 -16.18 -1.98 -26.53
CA ASP A 727 -17.02 -0.84 -26.15
C ASP A 727 -18.48 -1.23 -25.80
N ARG A 728 -18.90 -2.46 -26.17
CA ARG A 728 -20.24 -2.99 -25.95
C ARG A 728 -20.32 -3.95 -24.77
N LEU A 729 -19.18 -4.40 -24.23
CA LEU A 729 -19.12 -5.41 -23.18
C LEU A 729 -19.96 -5.01 -21.94
N ALA A 730 -19.75 -3.80 -21.41
CA ALA A 730 -20.50 -3.32 -20.24
C ALA A 730 -22.01 -3.28 -20.48
N GLN A 731 -22.44 -2.88 -21.67
CA GLN A 731 -23.85 -2.90 -22.04
C GLN A 731 -24.39 -4.34 -22.15
N GLN A 732 -23.64 -5.27 -22.75
CA GLN A 732 -24.06 -6.68 -22.85
C GLN A 732 -24.18 -7.34 -21.47
N LEU A 733 -23.23 -7.08 -20.56
CA LEU A 733 -23.30 -7.56 -19.18
C LEU A 733 -24.59 -7.08 -18.48
N SER A 734 -24.92 -5.79 -18.64
CA SER A 734 -26.13 -5.20 -18.07
C SER A 734 -27.41 -5.76 -18.71
N GLU A 735 -27.44 -5.92 -20.04
CA GLU A 735 -28.58 -6.47 -20.76
C GLU A 735 -28.83 -7.94 -20.36
N ALA A 736 -27.77 -8.73 -20.22
CA ALA A 736 -27.86 -10.12 -19.75
C ALA A 736 -28.39 -10.23 -18.32
N ALA A 737 -28.01 -9.30 -17.43
CA ALA A 737 -28.51 -9.23 -16.07
C ALA A 737 -29.98 -8.79 -16.00
N ALA A 738 -30.43 -7.92 -16.93
CA ALA A 738 -31.79 -7.40 -16.96
C ALA A 738 -32.82 -8.36 -17.59
N LEU A 739 -32.38 -9.44 -18.24
CA LEU A 739 -33.29 -10.43 -18.80
C LEU A 739 -34.03 -11.16 -17.67
N PRO A 740 -35.37 -11.23 -17.67
CA PRO A 740 -36.13 -11.88 -16.60
C PRO A 740 -35.93 -13.39 -16.58
N PHE A 741 -36.16 -13.99 -15.42
CA PHE A 741 -36.18 -15.45 -15.22
C PHE A 741 -37.62 -15.97 -15.19
N ASP A 742 -37.81 -17.23 -15.59
CA ASP A 742 -39.07 -17.97 -15.40
C ASP A 742 -38.86 -19.05 -14.31
N PRO A 743 -39.38 -18.83 -13.08
CA PRO A 743 -39.24 -19.78 -11.98
C PRO A 743 -39.87 -21.14 -12.23
N GLU A 744 -40.97 -21.23 -13.00
CA GLU A 744 -41.66 -22.50 -13.24
C GLU A 744 -40.90 -23.41 -14.21
N GLN A 745 -40.19 -22.80 -15.16
CA GLN A 745 -39.40 -23.52 -16.16
C GLN A 745 -38.01 -23.87 -15.65
N GLY A 746 -37.30 -22.90 -15.05
CA GLY A 746 -35.89 -23.01 -14.68
C GLY A 746 -34.95 -23.41 -15.84
N PRO A 747 -33.64 -23.55 -15.57
CA PRO A 747 -32.95 -23.22 -14.32
C PRO A 747 -32.91 -21.71 -14.06
N LEU A 748 -32.80 -21.33 -12.78
CA LEU A 748 -32.66 -19.94 -12.33
C LEU A 748 -31.21 -19.45 -12.32
N LEU A 749 -30.44 -19.94 -13.30
CA LEU A 749 -29.03 -19.68 -13.53
C LEU A 749 -28.79 -19.53 -15.03
N ARG A 750 -27.99 -18.53 -15.41
CA ARG A 750 -27.45 -18.34 -16.75
C ARG A 750 -25.95 -18.07 -16.63
N LEU A 751 -25.19 -18.71 -17.50
CA LEU A 751 -23.74 -18.62 -17.52
C LEU A 751 -23.29 -18.15 -18.92
N TYR A 752 -22.53 -17.07 -18.96
CA TYR A 752 -22.03 -16.47 -20.20
C TYR A 752 -20.51 -16.46 -20.24
N ARG A 753 -19.95 -16.73 -21.43
CA ARG A 753 -18.55 -16.53 -21.76
C ARG A 753 -18.42 -15.43 -22.81
N TRP A 754 -18.24 -14.20 -22.38
CA TRP A 754 -18.05 -13.05 -23.27
C TRP A 754 -16.63 -13.03 -23.81
N GLN A 755 -16.50 -12.92 -25.14
CA GLN A 755 -15.21 -12.90 -25.83
C GLN A 755 -15.07 -11.59 -26.59
N THR A 756 -14.16 -10.73 -26.15
CA THR A 756 -13.72 -9.56 -26.92
C THR A 756 -12.43 -9.90 -27.69
N PRO A 757 -11.91 -9.00 -28.55
CA PRO A 757 -10.61 -9.20 -29.19
C PRO A 757 -9.45 -9.36 -28.19
N THR A 758 -9.57 -8.80 -26.98
CA THR A 758 -8.48 -8.75 -25.98
C THR A 758 -8.80 -9.43 -24.66
N ARG A 759 -10.07 -9.74 -24.37
CA ARG A 759 -10.52 -10.17 -23.04
C ARG A 759 -11.45 -11.38 -23.12
N ARG A 760 -11.45 -12.15 -22.04
CA ARG A 760 -12.40 -13.25 -21.81
C ARG A 760 -13.05 -13.06 -20.44
N VAL A 761 -14.35 -12.77 -20.45
CA VAL A 761 -15.13 -12.46 -19.23
C VAL A 761 -16.19 -13.53 -19.02
N TYR A 762 -16.28 -14.03 -17.79
CA TYR A 762 -17.28 -15.00 -17.37
C TYR A 762 -18.33 -14.30 -16.53
N GLN A 763 -19.60 -14.45 -16.88
CA GLN A 763 -20.70 -13.86 -16.12
C GLN A 763 -21.66 -14.94 -15.65
N VAL A 764 -21.92 -14.94 -14.35
CA VAL A 764 -22.91 -15.77 -13.67
C VAL A 764 -24.10 -14.88 -13.33
N VAL A 765 -25.27 -15.19 -13.88
CA VAL A 765 -26.53 -14.49 -13.58
C VAL A 765 -27.47 -15.48 -12.93
N VAL A 766 -27.98 -15.19 -11.74
CA VAL A 766 -28.84 -16.07 -10.95
C VAL A 766 -30.02 -15.31 -10.34
N HIS A 767 -31.14 -15.98 -10.09
CA HIS A 767 -32.25 -15.37 -9.37
C HIS A 767 -32.03 -15.49 -7.84
N HIS A 768 -32.46 -14.48 -7.09
CA HIS A 768 -32.33 -14.45 -5.63
C HIS A 768 -33.13 -15.56 -4.90
N LEU A 769 -33.97 -16.30 -5.63
CA LEU A 769 -34.72 -17.47 -5.11
C LEU A 769 -33.81 -18.65 -4.75
N VAL A 770 -32.65 -18.76 -5.42
CA VAL A 770 -31.72 -19.89 -5.31
C VAL A 770 -30.33 -19.48 -4.83
N THR A 771 -30.09 -18.19 -4.63
CA THR A 771 -28.78 -17.66 -4.23
C THR A 771 -28.96 -16.34 -3.49
N ASP A 772 -28.11 -16.12 -2.50
CA ASP A 772 -27.88 -14.84 -1.84
C ASP A 772 -26.37 -14.52 -1.84
N LEU A 773 -25.98 -13.44 -1.16
CA LEU A 773 -24.57 -13.03 -1.09
C LEU A 773 -23.67 -14.10 -0.44
N TRP A 774 -24.17 -14.81 0.58
CA TRP A 774 -23.41 -15.86 1.25
C TRP A 774 -23.22 -17.09 0.36
N SER A 775 -24.28 -17.52 -0.31
CA SER A 775 -24.27 -18.62 -1.28
C SER A 775 -23.27 -18.36 -2.41
N LEU A 776 -23.18 -17.11 -2.89
CA LEU A 776 -22.17 -16.72 -3.89
C LEU A 776 -20.73 -16.89 -3.36
N SER A 777 -20.47 -16.58 -2.10
CA SER A 777 -19.15 -16.80 -1.48
C SER A 777 -18.77 -18.28 -1.42
N LEU A 778 -19.74 -19.18 -1.22
CA LEU A 778 -19.53 -20.63 -1.24
C LEU A 778 -19.19 -21.12 -2.65
N VAL A 779 -19.89 -20.63 -3.67
CA VAL A 779 -19.57 -20.93 -5.08
C VAL A 779 -18.16 -20.49 -5.44
N LEU A 780 -17.73 -19.28 -5.01
CA LEU A 780 -16.38 -18.78 -5.26
C LEU A 780 -15.30 -19.59 -4.52
N ARG A 781 -15.56 -20.01 -3.28
CA ARG A 781 -14.69 -20.92 -2.52
C ARG A 781 -14.52 -22.26 -3.25
N ASP A 782 -15.62 -22.83 -3.72
CA ASP A 782 -15.64 -24.12 -4.41
C ASP A 782 -14.94 -24.02 -5.78
N LEU A 783 -15.12 -22.91 -6.50
CA LEU A 783 -14.38 -22.58 -7.72
C LEU A 783 -12.86 -22.55 -7.46
N GLY A 784 -12.42 -21.81 -6.44
CA GLY A 784 -10.99 -21.73 -6.10
C GLY A 784 -10.40 -23.09 -5.72
N SER A 785 -11.15 -23.89 -4.95
CA SER A 785 -10.75 -25.24 -4.53
C SER A 785 -10.67 -26.21 -5.71
N ALA A 786 -11.67 -26.19 -6.59
CA ALA A 786 -11.70 -27.03 -7.79
C ALA A 786 -10.57 -26.65 -8.75
N TYR A 787 -10.38 -25.35 -9.03
CA TYR A 787 -9.33 -24.87 -9.92
C TYR A 787 -7.93 -25.23 -9.42
N SER A 788 -7.68 -25.07 -8.11
CA SER A 788 -6.40 -25.44 -7.49
C SER A 788 -6.11 -26.95 -7.56
N ALA A 789 -7.14 -27.78 -7.43
CA ALA A 789 -7.00 -29.23 -7.59
C ALA A 789 -6.71 -29.62 -9.05
N LEU A 790 -7.42 -29.01 -10.00
CA LEU A 790 -7.25 -29.26 -11.44
C LEU A 790 -5.86 -28.87 -11.94
N ILE A 791 -5.34 -27.69 -11.58
CA ILE A 791 -3.97 -27.28 -11.91
C ILE A 791 -2.95 -28.27 -11.36
N ALA A 792 -3.16 -28.76 -10.14
CA ALA A 792 -2.27 -29.71 -9.49
C ALA A 792 -2.41 -31.16 -10.02
N GLY A 793 -3.28 -31.42 -11.00
CA GLY A 793 -3.57 -32.76 -11.49
C GLY A 793 -4.19 -33.69 -10.44
N ARG A 794 -4.83 -33.12 -9.41
CA ARG A 794 -5.46 -33.86 -8.30
C ARG A 794 -6.96 -33.99 -8.52
N PRO A 795 -7.61 -35.04 -7.98
CA PRO A 795 -9.07 -35.14 -8.02
C PRO A 795 -9.71 -34.00 -7.22
N VAL A 796 -10.72 -33.37 -7.81
CA VAL A 796 -11.53 -32.34 -7.14
C VAL A 796 -12.34 -32.99 -6.02
N ARG A 797 -12.21 -32.47 -4.79
CA ARG A 797 -13.00 -32.87 -3.63
C ARG A 797 -13.59 -31.63 -2.99
N LEU A 798 -14.89 -31.45 -3.13
CA LEU A 798 -15.63 -30.34 -2.52
C LEU A 798 -16.37 -30.83 -1.26
N PRO A 799 -16.58 -29.96 -0.24
CA PRO A 799 -17.36 -30.33 0.94
C PRO A 799 -18.80 -30.64 0.57
N GLU A 800 -19.41 -31.66 1.18
CA GLU A 800 -20.83 -31.98 0.94
C GLU A 800 -21.73 -30.78 1.29
N PRO A 801 -22.63 -30.35 0.38
CA PRO A 801 -23.51 -29.22 0.63
C PRO A 801 -24.56 -29.58 1.69
N GLY A 802 -24.94 -28.61 2.50
CA GLY A 802 -26.03 -28.76 3.47
C GLY A 802 -27.38 -28.97 2.79
N SER A 803 -28.31 -29.61 3.49
CA SER A 803 -29.68 -29.81 2.98
C SER A 803 -30.53 -28.58 3.21
N TYR A 804 -30.94 -27.88 2.15
CA TYR A 804 -31.89 -26.77 2.28
C TYR A 804 -33.26 -27.24 2.78
N ASP A 805 -33.67 -28.47 2.45
CA ASP A 805 -34.86 -29.09 3.03
C ASP A 805 -34.76 -29.24 4.56
N ALA A 806 -33.55 -29.50 5.10
CA ALA A 806 -33.34 -29.48 6.54
C ALA A 806 -33.52 -28.09 7.14
N TYR A 807 -32.99 -27.06 6.49
CA TYR A 807 -33.22 -25.66 6.88
C TYR A 807 -34.72 -25.30 6.87
N VAL A 808 -35.47 -25.71 5.85
CA VAL A 808 -36.92 -25.44 5.79
C VAL A 808 -37.68 -26.16 6.90
N ARG A 809 -37.28 -27.38 7.27
CA ARG A 809 -37.85 -28.08 8.44
C ARG A 809 -37.59 -27.32 9.72
N GLU A 810 -36.35 -26.89 9.93
CA GLU A 810 -35.95 -26.15 11.11
C GLU A 810 -36.69 -24.81 11.21
N GLN A 811 -36.79 -24.08 10.10
CA GLN A 811 -37.55 -22.83 10.05
C GLN A 811 -39.03 -23.05 10.40
N ARG A 812 -39.66 -24.10 9.88
CA ARG A 812 -41.07 -24.41 10.20
C ARG A 812 -41.24 -24.76 11.68
N ALA A 813 -40.36 -25.62 12.20
CA ALA A 813 -40.36 -25.97 13.61
C ALA A 813 -40.18 -24.74 14.52
N TYR A 814 -39.32 -23.79 14.12
CA TYR A 814 -39.18 -22.50 14.80
C TYR A 814 -40.45 -21.67 14.73
N LEU A 815 -41.05 -21.52 13.54
CA LEU A 815 -42.27 -20.73 13.37
C LEU A 815 -43.48 -21.29 14.15
N ASP A 816 -43.49 -22.60 14.40
CA ASP A 816 -44.50 -23.29 15.22
C ASP A 816 -44.16 -23.28 16.73
N SER A 817 -43.04 -22.69 17.14
CA SER A 817 -42.57 -22.65 18.53
C SER A 817 -43.17 -21.49 19.32
N GLU A 818 -43.18 -21.62 20.65
CA GLU A 818 -43.58 -20.54 21.58
C GLU A 818 -42.68 -19.30 21.43
N GLU A 819 -41.38 -19.51 21.21
CA GLU A 819 -40.39 -18.44 21.02
C GLU A 819 -40.74 -17.55 19.80
N ALA A 820 -41.17 -18.15 18.68
CA ALA A 820 -41.61 -17.38 17.53
C ALA A 820 -42.89 -16.57 17.82
N GLY A 821 -43.79 -17.13 18.64
CA GLY A 821 -45.00 -16.44 19.11
C GLY A 821 -44.69 -15.23 19.98
N GLU A 822 -43.77 -15.36 20.93
CA GLU A 822 -43.29 -14.25 21.77
C GLU A 822 -42.64 -13.14 20.91
N ARG A 823 -41.82 -13.54 19.94
CA ARG A 823 -41.17 -12.59 19.03
C ARG A 823 -42.16 -11.87 18.13
N ASP A 824 -43.19 -12.54 17.62
CA ASP A 824 -44.27 -11.89 16.85
C ASP A 824 -45.05 -10.90 17.73
N ALA A 825 -45.38 -11.28 18.97
CA ALA A 825 -46.04 -10.39 19.93
C ALA A 825 -45.21 -9.13 20.21
N PHE A 826 -43.90 -9.31 20.49
CA PHE A 826 -42.96 -8.20 20.68
C PHE A 826 -42.89 -7.30 19.45
N LEU A 827 -42.75 -7.88 18.25
CA LEU A 827 -42.71 -7.09 17.00
C LEU A 827 -43.99 -6.28 16.79
N ARG A 828 -45.16 -6.83 17.10
CA ARG A 828 -46.44 -6.10 17.03
C ARG A 828 -46.55 -4.98 18.06
N GLU A 829 -45.87 -5.10 19.19
CA GLU A 829 -45.80 -4.06 20.22
C GLU A 829 -44.89 -2.91 19.79
N VAL A 830 -43.68 -3.22 19.30
CA VAL A 830 -42.67 -2.19 18.97
C VAL A 830 -42.83 -1.58 17.58
N LEU A 831 -43.45 -2.29 16.63
CA LEU A 831 -43.70 -1.76 15.30
C LEU A 831 -44.99 -0.93 15.30
N PRO A 832 -44.95 0.34 14.85
CA PRO A 832 -46.15 1.15 14.76
C PRO A 832 -47.13 0.52 13.77
N ARG A 833 -48.43 0.56 14.06
CA ARG A 833 -49.50 0.05 13.17
C ARG A 833 -49.47 0.65 11.76
N ARG A 834 -48.84 1.82 11.60
CA ARG A 834 -48.60 2.46 10.31
C ARG A 834 -47.21 3.09 10.32
N ALA A 835 -46.34 2.67 9.41
CA ALA A 835 -45.04 3.29 9.24
C ALA A 835 -45.20 4.74 8.77
N ALA A 836 -44.55 5.68 9.45
CA ALA A 836 -44.45 7.06 8.99
C ALA A 836 -43.45 7.14 7.83
N SER A 837 -43.72 8.01 6.85
CA SER A 837 -42.72 8.32 5.82
C SER A 837 -41.50 8.97 6.49
N LEU A 838 -40.29 8.50 6.13
CA LEU A 838 -39.03 9.01 6.67
C LEU A 838 -38.69 10.44 6.21
N GLY A 839 -39.51 11.06 5.35
CA GLY A 839 -39.31 12.45 4.90
C GLY A 839 -38.02 12.67 4.11
N VAL A 840 -37.51 11.61 3.47
CA VAL A 840 -36.26 11.67 2.70
C VAL A 840 -36.44 12.65 1.54
N ARG A 841 -35.46 13.54 1.32
CA ARG A 841 -35.48 14.45 0.17
C ARG A 841 -35.31 13.63 -1.11
N THR A 842 -36.37 13.50 -1.89
CA THR A 842 -36.36 12.82 -3.19
C THR A 842 -36.40 13.85 -4.32
N ASP A 843 -35.69 13.57 -5.42
CA ASP A 843 -35.70 14.44 -6.61
C ASP A 843 -37.09 14.55 -7.26
N PHE A 844 -37.95 13.56 -7.02
CA PHE A 844 -39.32 13.50 -7.49
C PHE A 844 -40.26 13.07 -6.35
N PRO A 845 -41.51 13.55 -6.31
CA PRO A 845 -42.52 13.04 -5.40
C PRO A 845 -42.76 11.56 -5.67
N ALA A 846 -42.99 10.76 -4.61
CA ALA A 846 -43.36 9.37 -4.77
C ALA A 846 -44.62 9.29 -5.66
N PRO A 847 -44.63 8.44 -6.71
CA PRO A 847 -45.84 8.24 -7.50
C PRO A 847 -46.98 7.82 -6.57
N PRO A 848 -48.21 8.33 -6.76
CA PRO A 848 -49.34 7.97 -5.91
C PRO A 848 -49.44 6.44 -5.92
N SER A 849 -49.39 5.83 -4.72
CA SER A 849 -49.46 4.39 -4.61
C SER A 849 -50.72 3.93 -5.34
N ALA A 850 -50.57 3.03 -6.31
CA ALA A 850 -51.68 2.24 -6.78
C ALA A 850 -52.12 1.38 -5.59
N ALA A 851 -52.96 1.96 -4.74
CA ALA A 851 -53.66 1.23 -3.71
C ALA A 851 -54.30 0.03 -4.40
N ALA A 852 -54.08 -1.15 -3.84
CA ALA A 852 -54.76 -2.39 -4.16
C ALA A 852 -56.29 -2.15 -4.16
N GLY A 853 -56.81 -1.73 -5.30
CA GLY A 853 -58.20 -1.87 -5.68
C GLY A 853 -58.21 -2.96 -6.72
N VAL A 854 -58.50 -4.19 -6.30
CA VAL A 854 -58.96 -5.23 -7.22
C VAL A 854 -60.21 -4.68 -7.91
N PRO A 855 -60.20 -4.37 -9.22
CA PRO A 855 -61.44 -4.09 -9.93
C PRO A 855 -62.00 -5.46 -10.33
N GLY A 856 -63.12 -5.84 -9.73
CA GLY A 856 -63.89 -7.00 -10.15
C GLY A 856 -64.03 -7.04 -11.67
N SER A 857 -63.66 -8.17 -12.25
CA SER A 857 -63.80 -8.48 -13.66
C SER A 857 -65.28 -8.46 -14.06
N ARG A 858 -65.75 -7.33 -14.56
CA ARG A 858 -66.82 -7.28 -15.56
C ARG A 858 -66.33 -6.49 -16.76
N ARG A 859 -65.72 -7.20 -17.71
CA ARG A 859 -65.80 -6.90 -19.14
C ARG A 859 -65.39 -8.16 -19.91
N GLY A 860 -66.28 -8.55 -20.82
CA GLY A 860 -66.27 -9.84 -21.49
C GLY A 860 -65.10 -10.04 -22.45
N CYS A 861 -64.84 -11.32 -22.67
CA CYS A 861 -64.03 -11.89 -23.72
C CYS A 861 -64.47 -11.37 -25.11
N PRO A 862 -63.56 -10.90 -25.98
CA PRO A 862 -63.72 -11.05 -27.42
C PRO A 862 -62.92 -12.27 -27.90
N PRO A 863 -63.41 -13.03 -28.89
CA PRO A 863 -62.82 -14.30 -29.28
C PRO A 863 -61.52 -14.12 -30.07
N LEU A 864 -60.60 -15.07 -29.87
CA LEU A 864 -59.38 -15.26 -30.64
C LEU A 864 -59.67 -15.49 -32.14
N PRO A 865 -58.89 -14.91 -33.08
CA PRO A 865 -58.81 -15.44 -34.43
C PRO A 865 -57.67 -16.48 -34.53
N SER A 866 -58.01 -17.63 -35.08
CA SER A 866 -57.12 -18.74 -35.44
C SER A 866 -56.20 -18.41 -36.64
N PRO A 867 -55.14 -19.21 -36.87
CA PRO A 867 -53.99 -18.81 -37.68
C PRO A 867 -54.21 -19.06 -39.18
N GLY A 868 -53.83 -18.09 -40.03
CA GLY A 868 -53.82 -18.32 -41.47
C GLY A 868 -53.38 -17.13 -42.33
N ARG A 869 -52.30 -17.37 -43.08
CA ARG A 869 -51.83 -16.70 -44.31
C ARG A 869 -50.80 -15.56 -44.22
N ARG A 870 -49.73 -15.82 -44.97
CA ARG A 870 -48.63 -14.94 -45.41
C ARG A 870 -49.13 -13.79 -46.29
N VAL A 871 -48.35 -12.70 -46.34
CA VAL A 871 -47.91 -11.89 -47.52
C VAL A 871 -47.41 -10.53 -46.97
N ARG A 872 -46.09 -10.28 -46.91
CA ARG A 872 -45.23 -9.55 -47.86
C ARG A 872 -45.55 -8.04 -48.07
N THR A 873 -44.59 -7.24 -47.60
CA THR A 873 -43.93 -6.07 -48.24
C THR A 873 -44.68 -4.76 -48.53
N ARG A 874 -43.94 -3.67 -48.18
CA ARG A 874 -43.75 -2.36 -48.84
C ARG A 874 -44.44 -1.11 -48.27
N SER A 875 -43.57 -0.30 -47.65
CA SER A 875 -43.22 1.11 -47.96
C SER A 875 -44.26 2.23 -47.90
N ALA A 876 -43.90 3.25 -47.11
CA ALA A 876 -44.06 4.71 -47.31
C ALA A 876 -45.50 5.25 -47.39
N SER A 877 -45.89 6.41 -46.88
CA SER A 877 -45.24 7.66 -46.42
C SER A 877 -46.36 8.54 -45.81
N TRP A 878 -46.08 9.51 -44.94
CA TRP A 878 -46.24 10.98 -45.14
C TRP A 878 -46.39 11.61 -43.72
N PRO A 879 -46.20 12.93 -43.50
CA PRO A 879 -45.10 13.81 -43.92
C PRO A 879 -44.54 14.64 -42.75
N CYS A 880 -43.52 15.45 -43.07
CA CYS A 880 -42.77 16.36 -42.21
C CYS A 880 -43.60 17.47 -41.53
N CYS A 881 -43.28 17.77 -40.27
CA CYS A 881 -43.23 19.12 -39.71
C CYS A 881 -41.94 19.26 -38.88
N GLY A 882 -41.05 20.17 -39.30
CA GLY A 882 -39.84 20.57 -38.57
C GLY A 882 -40.11 21.62 -37.49
N PRO A 883 -39.07 22.07 -36.75
CA PRO A 883 -39.07 22.16 -35.27
C PRO A 883 -39.19 23.60 -34.72
N PRO A 884 -39.28 23.78 -33.38
CA PRO A 884 -38.16 24.43 -32.65
C PRO A 884 -37.98 23.89 -31.20
N PRO A 885 -37.10 24.46 -30.35
CA PRO A 885 -35.65 24.34 -30.35
C PRO A 885 -35.11 23.63 -29.08
N CYS A 886 -33.82 23.29 -29.15
CA CYS A 886 -33.00 22.67 -28.10
C CYS A 886 -33.09 23.32 -26.71
N GLY A 887 -33.11 22.48 -25.68
CA GLY A 887 -32.78 22.84 -24.31
C GLY A 887 -32.69 21.61 -23.40
N ALA A 888 -31.47 21.22 -23.04
CA ALA A 888 -31.10 20.27 -21.98
C ALA A 888 -31.47 18.78 -22.14
N THR A 889 -30.64 18.02 -22.86
CA THR A 889 -30.51 16.57 -22.64
C THR A 889 -29.83 16.32 -21.31
N ALA A 890 -30.62 15.97 -20.29
CA ALA A 890 -30.13 15.33 -19.07
C ALA A 890 -29.55 13.95 -19.44
N ARG A 891 -28.22 13.83 -19.45
CA ARG A 891 -27.54 12.53 -19.45
C ARG A 891 -27.88 11.83 -18.15
N ARG A 892 -28.73 10.80 -18.19
CA ARG A 892 -28.87 9.82 -17.11
C ARG A 892 -27.50 9.16 -16.92
N ARG A 893 -26.79 9.53 -15.85
CA ARG A 893 -25.65 8.79 -15.34
C ARG A 893 -26.19 7.63 -14.48
N PRO A 894 -25.77 6.38 -14.68
CA PRO A 894 -26.06 5.32 -13.73
C PRO A 894 -25.31 5.61 -12.42
N LEU A 895 -26.06 5.73 -11.32
CA LEU A 895 -25.55 5.80 -9.95
C LEU A 895 -25.13 4.39 -9.54
N TRP A 896 -23.83 4.14 -9.52
CA TRP A 896 -23.24 2.94 -8.94
C TRP A 896 -23.18 3.14 -7.43
N TRP A 897 -24.02 2.42 -6.69
CA TRP A 897 -23.87 2.25 -5.25
C TRP A 897 -22.85 1.14 -5.01
N VAL A 898 -21.62 1.53 -4.64
CA VAL A 898 -20.65 0.63 -4.03
C VAL A 898 -20.94 0.63 -2.54
N CYS A 899 -21.47 -0.48 -2.00
CA CYS A 899 -21.56 -0.68 -0.55
C CYS A 899 -20.14 -0.71 0.02
N ARG A 900 -19.89 0.17 1.01
CA ARG A 900 -18.69 0.22 1.84
C ARG A 900 -18.61 -0.95 2.81
#